data_AF-A0A6B1G3Q7-F1
#
_entry.id   AF-A0A6B1G3Q7-F1
#
_cell.length_a   1.000
_cell.length_b   1.000
_cell.length_c   1.000
_cell.angle_alpha   90.00
_cell.angle_beta   90.00
_cell.angle_gamma   90.00
#
_symmetry.space_group_name_H-M   'P 1'
#
loop_
_entity.id
_entity.type
_entity.pdbx_description
1 polymer ?
#
loop_
_entity_poly.entity_id
_entity_poly.type
_entity_poly.pdbx_seq_one_letter_code
_entity_poly.pdbx_strand_id
1 'polypeptide(L)'
;MRKLYSIQRDKLTLPFLLSLLLFSLFPPGAARAQSSAPVSYTFEECDQVGEDRLRDELNRITQTVVADEQSRLDVAAIVSHHWRDLGMGLRVDRAVDDAIELVRSDTGFWERIWSGWSVSKAEELATEVAEQAFGSEGFASRFDELSTEVANDIVEEIRVVTAKSASTALNCVQEFIGGRFSKTLEAELDRQIEAELELLKLDPNTDQSFLYILEIHSNLAGGVAVIIGTRIGAELAKRLASVLTRNIVGKILSRILTSTLTVGIPFVGWIVGGALVVIDLFNSRDGALPLIQDSFQNETVKTELQRWMAEAVSEGLRLEMPTLARNVANSAFSQWQEFRRKFARVLELSESNPRFKRILDFTDADQLAKLSDLVALVEEYEPDRLQDFISSGQFEFMQTLPEEALAIYRHSGKSETLVSWAKLAGDLLLKVVNYQLYLVSEVSDFADRDALEQLLRLEDETAILESMSLDREGRKALLDLTTETARSLLLADLTESQLSLLASTYLTALTPQNAELLADYVLNNPGILSLLEGDLVRDALLKSQNLVAALNFLAEGTTGEQGFGGVFQALKDLAPLLSGAVPWLLFWHKNGKALSNPRNLITLLGGLLLLLFILRLAWARRRTEVNVTVNVPDHRDANRERK
;
A
#
# COMPACT_ATOMS: atom_id res chain seq x y z
N MET A 1 28.52 -55.93 -10.99
CA MET A 1 27.46 -56.93 -10.73
C MET A 1 26.12 -56.26 -11.00
N ARG A 2 25.57 -56.31 -12.23
CA ARG A 2 24.62 -57.33 -12.76
C ARG A 2 23.48 -57.70 -11.79
N LYS A 3 22.31 -57.09 -12.03
CA LYS A 3 20.96 -57.67 -12.33
C LYS A 3 19.88 -56.67 -11.85
N LEU A 4 18.69 -56.46 -12.42
CA LEU A 4 18.01 -56.74 -13.71
C LEU A 4 16.58 -56.12 -13.53
N TYR A 5 16.03 -55.43 -14.56
CA TYR A 5 14.60 -55.33 -15.02
C TYR A 5 13.49 -54.87 -14.03
N SER A 6 12.41 -54.15 -14.38
CA SER A 6 11.58 -54.06 -15.60
C SER A 6 10.95 -52.65 -15.79
N ILE A 7 10.95 -52.06 -16.99
CA ILE A 7 9.83 -51.98 -17.97
C ILE A 7 8.47 -51.58 -17.39
N GLN A 8 8.08 -50.32 -17.59
CA GLN A 8 6.74 -49.96 -18.07
C GLN A 8 6.78 -48.62 -18.82
N ARG A 9 6.80 -48.70 -20.15
CA ARG A 9 6.71 -47.60 -21.11
C ARG A 9 5.29 -47.61 -21.69
N ASP A 10 4.84 -46.44 -22.11
CA ASP A 10 3.71 -46.18 -23.02
C ASP A 10 2.29 -46.22 -22.43
N LYS A 11 1.71 -45.02 -22.24
CA LYS A 11 0.29 -44.67 -22.54
C LYS A 11 -0.12 -43.27 -22.02
N LEU A 12 0.61 -42.19 -22.34
CA LEU A 12 0.15 -40.84 -21.94
C LEU A 12 0.55 -39.68 -22.86
N THR A 13 0.85 -39.94 -24.14
CA THR A 13 1.22 -38.87 -25.09
C THR A 13 0.37 -38.81 -26.35
N LEU A 14 -0.71 -39.61 -26.46
CA LEU A 14 -1.62 -39.59 -27.61
C LEU A 14 -2.92 -38.78 -27.45
N PRO A 15 -3.53 -38.58 -26.25
CA PRO A 15 -4.74 -37.77 -26.15
C PRO A 15 -4.47 -36.24 -26.15
N PHE A 16 -3.23 -35.82 -25.84
CA PHE A 16 -2.87 -34.39 -25.80
C PHE A 16 -2.53 -33.81 -27.19
N LEU A 17 -2.06 -34.65 -28.11
CA LEU A 17 -1.76 -34.24 -29.50
C LEU A 17 -3.00 -34.20 -30.41
N LEU A 18 -4.09 -34.89 -30.05
CA LEU A 18 -5.35 -34.85 -30.82
C LEU A 18 -6.23 -33.65 -30.47
N SER A 19 -6.08 -33.08 -29.27
CA SER A 19 -6.80 -31.85 -28.85
C SER A 19 -6.26 -30.59 -29.53
N LEU A 20 -4.98 -30.58 -29.93
CA LEU A 20 -4.34 -29.45 -30.62
C LEU A 20 -4.62 -29.39 -32.13
N LEU A 21 -5.13 -30.47 -32.74
CA LEU A 21 -5.42 -30.54 -34.18
C LEU A 21 -6.89 -30.24 -34.55
N LEU A 22 -7.78 -30.08 -33.57
CA LEU A 22 -9.20 -29.74 -33.80
C LEU A 22 -9.50 -28.25 -33.69
N PHE A 23 -8.54 -27.41 -33.27
CA PHE A 23 -8.70 -25.95 -33.22
C PHE A 23 -8.33 -25.23 -34.53
N SER A 24 -7.88 -25.95 -35.56
CA SER A 24 -7.43 -25.37 -36.85
C SER A 24 -8.48 -25.42 -37.98
N LEU A 25 -9.76 -25.68 -37.66
CA LEU A 25 -10.85 -25.76 -38.65
C LEU A 25 -11.88 -24.63 -38.57
N PHE A 26 -11.65 -23.62 -37.72
CA PHE A 26 -12.39 -22.37 -37.83
C PHE A 26 -11.77 -21.51 -38.94
N PRO A 27 -12.57 -20.99 -39.91
CA PRO A 27 -12.05 -20.02 -40.86
C PRO A 27 -11.46 -18.84 -40.07
N PRO A 28 -10.32 -18.26 -40.49
CA PRO A 28 -9.82 -17.06 -39.87
C PRO A 28 -10.86 -15.96 -40.10
N GLY A 29 -11.66 -15.65 -39.07
CA GLY A 29 -12.27 -14.35 -38.97
C GLY A 29 -11.14 -13.35 -39.13
N ALA A 30 -11.32 -12.39 -40.04
CA ALA A 30 -10.30 -11.40 -40.36
C ALA A 30 -9.86 -10.67 -39.08
N ALA A 31 -8.81 -11.18 -38.45
CA ALA A 31 -8.03 -10.43 -37.50
C ALA A 31 -7.44 -9.28 -38.32
N ARG A 32 -8.08 -8.11 -38.24
CA ARG A 32 -7.41 -6.86 -38.58
C ARG A 32 -6.17 -6.84 -37.70
N ALA A 33 -5.03 -7.18 -38.29
CA ALA A 33 -3.74 -6.80 -37.77
C ALA A 33 -3.77 -5.27 -37.68
N GLN A 34 -4.03 -4.75 -36.48
CA GLN A 34 -3.78 -3.36 -36.16
C GLN A 34 -2.28 -3.17 -36.31
N SER A 35 -1.90 -2.71 -37.50
CA SER A 35 -0.64 -2.03 -37.71
C SER A 35 -0.65 -0.81 -36.79
N SER A 36 -0.11 -0.97 -35.59
CA SER A 36 0.32 0.12 -34.71
C SER A 36 1.50 0.84 -35.35
N ALA A 37 1.24 1.53 -36.46
CA ALA A 37 2.08 2.64 -36.87
C ALA A 37 1.63 3.85 -36.03
N PRO A 38 2.49 4.41 -35.16
CA PRO A 38 2.16 5.66 -34.48
C PRO A 38 1.97 6.73 -35.55
N VAL A 39 0.86 7.46 -35.46
CA VAL A 39 0.68 8.69 -36.23
C VAL A 39 1.74 9.67 -35.73
N SER A 40 2.49 10.25 -36.68
CA SER A 40 3.54 11.24 -36.45
C SER A 40 2.97 12.56 -35.93
N TYR A 41 2.53 12.59 -34.68
CA TYR A 41 2.66 13.78 -33.85
C TYR A 41 3.99 13.63 -33.12
N THR A 42 4.96 14.49 -33.41
CA THR A 42 6.24 14.48 -32.69
C THR A 42 5.98 15.05 -31.31
N PHE A 43 5.90 14.16 -30.31
CA PHE A 43 5.69 14.48 -28.89
C PHE A 43 6.70 15.50 -28.33
N GLU A 44 7.83 15.70 -29.02
CA GLU A 44 8.83 16.76 -28.81
C GLU A 44 8.27 18.21 -28.84
N GLU A 45 7.00 18.42 -29.19
CA GLU A 45 6.37 19.75 -29.05
C GLU A 45 5.84 20.01 -27.63
N CYS A 46 5.49 18.96 -26.86
CA CYS A 46 4.84 19.11 -25.55
C CYS A 46 5.81 19.52 -24.43
N ASP A 47 7.10 19.21 -24.56
CA ASP A 47 8.14 19.57 -23.58
C ASP A 47 8.41 21.09 -23.51
N GLN A 48 8.09 21.81 -24.58
CA GLN A 48 8.28 23.26 -24.76
C GLN A 48 7.02 24.08 -24.47
N VAL A 49 5.90 23.42 -24.17
CA VAL A 49 4.63 24.09 -23.92
C VAL A 49 4.68 24.82 -22.58
N GLY A 50 4.22 26.08 -22.56
CA GLY A 50 3.99 26.81 -21.32
C GLY A 50 2.81 26.22 -20.55
N GLU A 51 2.88 26.20 -19.21
CA GLU A 51 1.79 25.67 -18.39
C GLU A 51 0.43 26.36 -18.67
N ASP A 52 0.45 27.66 -18.96
CA ASP A 52 -0.71 28.46 -19.35
C ASP A 52 -1.38 27.99 -20.64
N ARG A 53 -0.62 27.30 -21.52
CA ARG A 53 -1.08 26.79 -22.81
C ARG A 53 -1.31 25.29 -22.84
N LEU A 54 -0.89 24.56 -21.80
CA LEU A 54 -1.01 23.09 -21.75
C LEU A 54 -2.44 22.62 -22.02
N ARG A 55 -3.44 23.29 -21.44
CA ARG A 55 -4.85 22.92 -21.65
C ARG A 55 -5.29 23.06 -23.12
N ASP A 56 -4.89 24.15 -23.77
CA ASP A 56 -5.24 24.41 -25.17
C ASP A 56 -4.53 23.42 -26.09
N GLU A 57 -3.29 23.06 -25.74
CA GLU A 57 -2.51 22.08 -26.45
C GLU A 57 -3.10 20.67 -26.35
N LEU A 58 -3.50 20.24 -25.15
CA LEU A 58 -4.21 18.97 -24.96
C LEU A 58 -5.51 18.93 -25.78
N ASN A 59 -6.28 20.03 -25.81
CA ASN A 59 -7.48 20.12 -26.65
C ASN A 59 -7.16 19.98 -28.14
N ARG A 60 -6.07 20.59 -28.61
CA ARG A 60 -5.63 20.48 -30.01
C ARG A 60 -5.24 19.05 -30.37
N ILE A 61 -4.47 18.39 -29.51
CA ILE A 61 -4.00 17.02 -29.71
C ILE A 61 -5.19 16.05 -29.74
N THR A 62 -6.08 16.11 -28.75
CA THR A 62 -7.23 15.19 -28.68
C THR A 62 -8.18 15.38 -29.85
N GLN A 63 -8.42 16.63 -30.29
CA GLN A 63 -9.23 16.91 -31.48
C GLN A 63 -8.58 16.37 -32.76
N THR A 64 -7.26 16.47 -32.88
CA THR A 64 -6.52 15.94 -34.03
C THR A 64 -6.63 14.42 -34.10
N VAL A 65 -6.41 13.72 -32.98
CA VAL A 65 -6.54 12.26 -32.89
C VAL A 65 -7.98 11.83 -33.19
N VAL A 66 -8.96 12.50 -32.59
CA VAL A 66 -10.38 12.20 -32.81
C VAL A 66 -10.78 12.42 -34.28
N ALA A 67 -10.32 13.50 -34.92
CA ALA A 67 -10.63 13.79 -36.31
C ALA A 67 -9.98 12.77 -37.28
N ASP A 68 -8.73 12.38 -37.04
CA ASP A 68 -8.04 11.34 -37.82
C ASP A 68 -8.78 10.01 -37.72
N GLU A 69 -9.12 9.56 -36.52
CA GLU A 69 -9.83 8.29 -36.34
C GLU A 69 -11.28 8.33 -36.82
N GLN A 70 -11.99 9.45 -36.64
CA GLN A 70 -13.33 9.61 -37.19
C GLN A 70 -13.33 9.45 -38.72
N SER A 71 -12.28 9.92 -39.41
CA SER A 71 -12.15 9.77 -40.86
C SER A 71 -11.97 8.31 -41.31
N ARG A 72 -11.54 7.42 -40.40
CA ARG A 72 -11.34 5.99 -40.65
C ARG A 72 -12.55 5.13 -40.31
N LEU A 73 -13.53 5.69 -39.60
CA LEU A 73 -14.74 4.98 -39.21
C LEU A 73 -15.68 4.80 -40.42
N ASP A 74 -15.82 3.56 -40.89
CA ASP A 74 -16.73 3.22 -41.99
C ASP A 74 -18.14 2.91 -41.46
N VAL A 75 -18.89 3.97 -41.15
CA VAL A 75 -20.28 3.89 -40.67
C VAL A 75 -21.16 3.13 -41.67
N ALA A 76 -20.91 3.28 -42.98
CA ALA A 76 -21.69 2.61 -44.01
C ALA A 76 -21.46 1.09 -43.97
N ALA A 77 -20.22 0.65 -43.77
CA ALA A 77 -19.91 -0.77 -43.59
C ALA A 77 -20.56 -1.36 -42.33
N ILE A 78 -20.57 -0.62 -41.20
CA ILE A 78 -21.22 -1.06 -39.95
C ILE A 78 -22.73 -1.23 -40.16
N VAL A 79 -23.39 -0.23 -40.75
CA VAL A 79 -24.83 -0.31 -41.06
C VAL A 79 -25.11 -1.46 -42.03
N SER A 80 -24.31 -1.62 -43.09
CA SER A 80 -24.50 -2.69 -44.07
C SER A 80 -24.26 -4.09 -43.49
N HIS A 81 -23.35 -4.22 -42.52
CA HIS A 81 -23.12 -5.46 -41.79
C HIS A 81 -24.38 -5.87 -41.03
N HIS A 82 -24.85 -5.02 -40.11
CA HIS A 82 -26.03 -5.32 -39.28
C HIS A 82 -27.34 -5.39 -40.08
N TRP A 83 -27.45 -4.62 -41.17
CA TRP A 83 -28.59 -4.72 -42.09
C TRP A 83 -28.73 -6.13 -42.68
N ARG A 84 -27.60 -6.73 -43.08
CA ARG A 84 -27.57 -8.10 -43.61
C ARG A 84 -27.77 -9.14 -42.50
N ASP A 85 -27.12 -8.95 -41.37
CA ASP A 85 -27.16 -9.91 -40.25
C ASP A 85 -28.57 -10.06 -39.67
N LEU A 86 -29.28 -8.93 -39.49
CA LEU A 86 -30.66 -8.92 -39.00
C LEU A 86 -31.71 -9.21 -40.11
N GLY A 87 -31.27 -9.47 -41.34
CA GLY A 87 -32.17 -9.80 -42.46
C GLY A 87 -33.13 -8.66 -42.82
N MET A 88 -32.72 -7.40 -42.66
CA MET A 88 -33.59 -6.24 -42.83
C MET A 88 -34.16 -6.09 -44.24
N GLY A 89 -33.42 -6.56 -45.27
CA GLY A 89 -33.96 -6.64 -46.64
C GLY A 89 -35.23 -7.49 -46.73
N LEU A 90 -35.23 -8.69 -46.14
CA LEU A 90 -36.40 -9.56 -46.10
C LEU A 90 -37.51 -8.98 -45.22
N ARG A 91 -37.16 -8.21 -44.19
CA ARG A 91 -38.15 -7.55 -43.34
C ARG A 91 -38.86 -6.40 -44.06
N VAL A 92 -38.14 -5.61 -44.86
CA VAL A 92 -38.73 -4.61 -45.77
C VAL A 92 -39.72 -5.29 -46.71
N ASP A 93 -39.30 -6.38 -47.37
CA ASP A 93 -40.15 -7.09 -48.34
C ASP A 93 -41.46 -7.55 -47.71
N ARG A 94 -41.37 -8.23 -46.56
CA ARG A 94 -42.53 -8.73 -45.82
C ARG A 94 -43.43 -7.61 -45.29
N ALA A 95 -42.86 -6.50 -44.83
CA ALA A 95 -43.65 -5.35 -44.37
C ALA A 95 -44.43 -4.68 -45.51
N VAL A 96 -43.84 -4.62 -46.71
CA VAL A 96 -44.52 -4.12 -47.92
C VAL A 96 -45.62 -5.09 -48.35
N ASP A 97 -45.38 -6.39 -48.32
CA ASP A 97 -46.40 -7.41 -48.63
C ASP A 97 -47.62 -7.29 -47.69
N ASP A 98 -47.37 -7.22 -46.38
CA ASP A 98 -48.39 -7.10 -45.35
C ASP A 98 -49.21 -5.80 -45.54
N ALA A 99 -48.54 -4.68 -45.86
CA ALA A 99 -49.18 -3.39 -46.10
C ALA A 99 -50.01 -3.36 -47.38
N ILE A 100 -49.53 -3.97 -48.48
CA ILE A 100 -50.27 -4.10 -49.73
C ILE A 100 -51.56 -4.89 -49.49
N GLU A 101 -51.52 -5.97 -48.72
CA GLU A 101 -52.71 -6.78 -48.42
C GLU A 101 -53.72 -6.00 -47.56
N LEU A 102 -53.22 -5.25 -46.57
CA LEU A 102 -54.06 -4.39 -45.74
C LEU A 102 -54.75 -3.29 -46.57
N VAL A 103 -53.98 -2.53 -47.36
CA VAL A 103 -54.52 -1.48 -48.24
C VAL A 103 -55.47 -2.09 -49.29
N ARG A 104 -55.16 -3.27 -49.83
CA ARG A 104 -56.05 -4.02 -50.73
C ARG A 104 -57.40 -4.35 -50.08
N SER A 105 -57.39 -4.68 -48.79
CA SER A 105 -58.60 -5.02 -48.03
C SER A 105 -59.44 -3.80 -47.63
N ASP A 106 -58.81 -2.65 -47.36
CA ASP A 106 -59.47 -1.40 -46.96
C ASP A 106 -59.93 -0.53 -48.16
N THR A 107 -59.27 -0.65 -49.32
CA THR A 107 -59.60 0.16 -50.49
C THR A 107 -60.71 -0.46 -51.33
N GLY A 108 -61.79 0.31 -51.57
CA GLY A 108 -62.92 -0.10 -52.41
C GLY A 108 -62.49 -0.51 -53.82
N PHE A 109 -63.13 -1.56 -54.37
CA PHE A 109 -62.82 -2.16 -55.68
C PHE A 109 -62.67 -1.12 -56.82
N TRP A 110 -63.49 -0.07 -56.83
CA TRP A 110 -63.45 0.98 -57.85
C TRP A 110 -62.30 1.98 -57.67
N GLU A 111 -61.87 2.27 -56.44
CA GLU A 111 -60.73 3.16 -56.17
C GLU A 111 -59.39 2.50 -56.52
N ARG A 112 -59.28 1.17 -56.34
CA ARG A 112 -58.13 0.37 -56.81
C ARG A 112 -58.03 0.35 -58.33
N ILE A 113 -59.15 0.21 -59.03
CA ILE A 113 -59.15 0.26 -60.49
C ILE A 113 -58.76 1.65 -60.99
N TRP A 114 -59.27 2.73 -60.39
CA TRP A 114 -58.93 4.10 -60.78
C TRP A 114 -57.51 4.55 -60.44
N SER A 115 -56.84 3.92 -59.48
CA SER A 115 -55.44 4.25 -59.13
C SER A 115 -54.44 3.89 -60.23
N GLY A 116 -54.73 2.88 -61.06
CA GLY A 116 -53.95 2.60 -62.27
C GLY A 116 -54.11 3.66 -63.37
N TRP A 117 -55.02 4.62 -63.20
CA TRP A 117 -55.44 5.60 -64.23
C TRP A 117 -55.24 7.06 -63.77
N SER A 118 -54.84 7.30 -62.51
CA SER A 118 -54.61 8.62 -61.95
C SER A 118 -53.32 8.67 -61.13
N VAL A 119 -52.40 9.56 -61.52
CA VAL A 119 -51.12 9.80 -60.84
C VAL A 119 -51.33 10.14 -59.37
N SER A 120 -52.27 11.04 -59.07
CA SER A 120 -52.52 11.47 -57.70
C SER A 120 -53.04 10.34 -56.82
N LYS A 121 -53.79 9.38 -57.40
CA LYS A 121 -54.34 8.24 -56.65
C LYS A 121 -53.31 7.11 -56.48
N ALA A 122 -52.40 6.94 -57.44
CA ALA A 122 -51.24 6.05 -57.27
C ALA A 122 -50.28 6.57 -56.18
N GLU A 123 -50.06 7.88 -56.12
CA GLU A 123 -49.27 8.53 -55.07
C GLU A 123 -49.91 8.40 -53.68
N GLU A 124 -51.23 8.59 -53.60
CA GLU A 124 -52.00 8.39 -52.36
C GLU A 124 -51.88 6.94 -51.85
N LEU A 125 -52.09 5.94 -52.71
CA LEU A 125 -51.96 4.53 -52.33
C LEU A 125 -50.51 4.15 -51.99
N ALA A 126 -49.51 4.68 -52.70
CA ALA A 126 -48.12 4.43 -52.37
C ALA A 126 -47.74 5.04 -51.00
N THR A 127 -48.34 6.19 -50.66
CA THR A 127 -48.18 6.82 -49.34
C THR A 127 -48.78 5.95 -48.25
N GLU A 128 -50.01 5.49 -48.44
CA GLU A 128 -50.71 4.63 -47.49
C GLU A 128 -49.97 3.30 -47.28
N VAL A 129 -49.51 2.66 -48.36
CA VAL A 129 -48.69 1.43 -48.29
C VAL A 129 -47.38 1.69 -47.54
N ALA A 130 -46.69 2.82 -47.80
CA ALA A 130 -45.46 3.15 -47.10
C ALA A 130 -45.69 3.42 -45.60
N GLU A 131 -46.74 4.14 -45.24
CA GLU A 131 -47.12 4.41 -43.85
C GLU A 131 -47.43 3.13 -43.09
N GLN A 132 -48.22 2.23 -43.71
CA GLN A 132 -48.55 0.93 -43.12
C GLN A 132 -47.33 0.00 -43.02
N ALA A 133 -46.49 -0.06 -44.06
CA ALA A 133 -45.32 -0.93 -44.09
C ALA A 133 -44.27 -0.51 -43.05
N PHE A 134 -43.83 0.74 -43.10
CA PHE A 134 -42.76 1.25 -42.24
C PHE A 134 -43.25 1.66 -40.84
N GLY A 135 -44.57 1.82 -40.66
CA GLY A 135 -45.21 1.99 -39.36
C GLY A 135 -45.56 0.67 -38.66
N SER A 136 -45.43 -0.48 -39.33
CA SER A 136 -45.78 -1.78 -38.76
C SER A 136 -44.93 -2.11 -37.53
N GLU A 137 -45.56 -2.67 -36.48
CA GLU A 137 -44.88 -3.04 -35.23
C GLU A 137 -43.67 -3.96 -35.48
N GLY A 138 -43.83 -4.94 -36.39
CA GLY A 138 -42.74 -5.84 -36.72
C GLY A 138 -41.59 -5.18 -37.49
N PHE A 139 -41.83 -4.13 -38.29
CA PHE A 139 -40.74 -3.38 -38.94
C PHE A 139 -40.05 -2.48 -37.92
N ALA A 140 -40.83 -1.74 -37.13
CA ALA A 140 -40.32 -0.86 -36.09
C ALA A 140 -39.45 -1.61 -35.07
N SER A 141 -39.89 -2.78 -34.59
CA SER A 141 -39.12 -3.61 -33.65
C SER A 141 -37.79 -4.08 -34.22
N ARG A 142 -37.74 -4.52 -35.49
CA ARG A 142 -36.49 -4.95 -36.13
C ARG A 142 -35.57 -3.79 -36.46
N PHE A 143 -36.12 -2.63 -36.80
CA PHE A 143 -35.36 -1.41 -37.00
C PHE A 143 -34.74 -0.90 -35.70
N ASP A 144 -35.44 -1.06 -34.57
CA ASP A 144 -34.91 -0.73 -33.23
C ASP A 144 -33.74 -1.65 -32.84
N GLU A 145 -33.86 -2.95 -33.09
CA GLU A 145 -32.78 -3.93 -32.94
C GLU A 145 -31.57 -3.55 -33.80
N LEU A 146 -31.78 -3.24 -35.10
CA LEU A 146 -30.73 -2.74 -35.98
C LEU A 146 -30.08 -1.46 -35.44
N SER A 147 -30.88 -0.53 -34.95
CA SER A 147 -30.38 0.74 -34.43
C SER A 147 -29.54 0.54 -33.18
N THR A 148 -29.92 -0.42 -32.34
CA THR A 148 -29.19 -0.80 -31.13
C THR A 148 -27.84 -1.44 -31.47
N GLU A 149 -27.81 -2.41 -32.37
CA GLU A 149 -26.56 -3.08 -32.75
C GLU A 149 -25.59 -2.14 -33.48
N VAL A 150 -26.08 -1.29 -34.38
CA VAL A 150 -25.26 -0.23 -35.00
C VAL A 150 -24.72 0.73 -33.95
N ALA A 151 -25.53 1.15 -32.98
CA ALA A 151 -25.07 2.04 -31.92
C ALA A 151 -24.00 1.37 -31.04
N ASN A 152 -24.14 0.07 -30.73
CA ASN A 152 -23.18 -0.68 -29.93
C ASN A 152 -21.80 -0.75 -30.60
N ASP A 153 -21.74 -1.10 -31.89
CA ASP A 153 -20.49 -1.15 -32.64
C ASP A 153 -19.81 0.22 -32.74
N ILE A 154 -20.60 1.27 -32.99
CA ILE A 154 -20.10 2.64 -33.05
C ILE A 154 -19.54 3.08 -31.68
N VAL A 155 -20.19 2.71 -30.58
CA VAL A 155 -19.69 2.98 -29.22
C VAL A 155 -18.37 2.25 -28.97
N GLU A 156 -18.21 1.02 -29.44
CA GLU A 156 -16.96 0.28 -29.28
C GLU A 156 -15.80 0.92 -30.07
N GLU A 157 -16.04 1.34 -31.31
CA GLU A 157 -15.06 2.11 -32.07
C GLU A 157 -14.70 3.43 -31.38
N ILE A 158 -15.69 4.16 -30.84
CA ILE A 158 -15.44 5.38 -30.06
C ILE A 158 -14.62 5.10 -28.80
N ARG A 159 -14.81 3.97 -28.11
CA ARG A 159 -13.99 3.61 -26.94
C ARG A 159 -12.53 3.48 -27.32
N VAL A 160 -12.23 2.83 -28.45
CA VAL A 160 -10.86 2.72 -28.97
C VAL A 160 -10.28 4.11 -29.28
N VAL A 161 -11.04 4.98 -29.95
CA VAL A 161 -10.62 6.36 -30.25
C VAL A 161 -10.38 7.16 -28.97
N THR A 162 -11.27 7.04 -27.99
CA THR A 162 -11.18 7.72 -26.70
C THR A 162 -9.95 7.27 -25.93
N ALA A 163 -9.71 5.96 -25.85
CA ALA A 163 -8.53 5.40 -25.20
C ALA A 163 -7.24 5.91 -25.86
N LYS A 164 -7.16 5.87 -27.20
CA LYS A 164 -6.01 6.38 -27.94
C LYS A 164 -5.79 7.88 -27.72
N SER A 165 -6.87 8.67 -27.73
CA SER A 165 -6.83 10.11 -27.49
C SER A 165 -6.36 10.43 -26.06
N ALA A 166 -6.87 9.69 -25.07
CA ALA A 166 -6.47 9.83 -23.67
C ALA A 166 -4.99 9.46 -23.48
N SER A 167 -4.53 8.33 -24.03
CA SER A 167 -3.11 7.95 -23.99
C SER A 167 -2.22 9.01 -24.64
N THR A 168 -2.61 9.56 -25.79
CA THR A 168 -1.83 10.60 -26.46
C THR A 168 -1.77 11.89 -25.63
N ALA A 169 -2.89 12.28 -25.01
CA ALA A 169 -2.96 13.44 -24.14
C ALA A 169 -2.14 13.25 -22.85
N LEU A 170 -2.21 12.09 -22.22
CA LEU A 170 -1.41 11.75 -21.03
C LEU A 170 0.08 11.72 -21.36
N ASN A 171 0.48 11.15 -22.50
CA ASN A 171 1.86 11.20 -22.97
C ASN A 171 2.35 12.65 -23.18
N CYS A 172 1.50 13.56 -23.68
CA CYS A 172 1.84 14.97 -23.76
C CYS A 172 2.06 15.59 -22.37
N VAL A 173 1.24 15.23 -21.38
CA VAL A 173 1.44 15.67 -19.98
C VAL A 173 2.74 15.11 -19.41
N GLN A 174 3.04 13.83 -19.65
CA GLN A 174 4.29 13.18 -19.23
C GLN A 174 5.51 13.91 -19.78
N GLU A 175 5.56 14.15 -21.10
CA GLU A 175 6.68 14.87 -21.73
C GLU A 175 6.79 16.32 -21.28
N PHE A 176 5.65 17.01 -21.08
CA PHE A 176 5.64 18.33 -20.46
C PHE A 176 6.28 18.33 -19.07
N ILE A 177 5.95 17.34 -18.23
CA ILE A 177 6.50 17.24 -16.87
C ILE A 177 7.99 16.89 -16.92
N GLY A 178 8.37 15.90 -17.73
CA GLY A 178 9.73 15.43 -17.89
C GLY A 178 10.68 16.50 -18.38
N GLY A 179 10.28 17.20 -19.46
CA GLY A 179 11.07 18.27 -20.05
C GLY A 179 11.23 19.47 -19.13
N ARG A 180 10.15 19.89 -18.46
CA ARG A 180 10.14 21.09 -17.62
C ARG A 180 10.73 20.85 -16.23
N PHE A 181 10.23 19.84 -15.51
CA PHE A 181 10.50 19.66 -14.09
C PHE A 181 11.51 18.56 -13.80
N SER A 182 11.26 17.32 -14.20
CA SER A 182 12.20 16.18 -14.05
C SER A 182 11.59 14.90 -14.63
N LYS A 183 12.45 13.99 -15.13
CA LYS A 183 12.04 12.63 -15.53
C LYS A 183 11.54 11.78 -14.36
N THR A 184 11.92 12.09 -13.11
CA THR A 184 11.38 11.41 -11.92
C THR A 184 9.91 11.76 -11.67
N LEU A 185 9.53 13.02 -11.89
CA LEU A 185 8.12 13.44 -11.75
C LEU A 185 7.24 12.83 -12.83
N GLU A 186 7.77 12.67 -14.05
CA GLU A 186 7.11 11.94 -15.13
C GLU A 186 6.85 10.47 -14.71
N ALA A 187 7.88 9.77 -14.23
CA ALA A 187 7.75 8.38 -13.78
C ALA A 187 6.78 8.22 -12.60
N GLU A 188 6.70 9.18 -11.67
CA GLU A 188 5.71 9.15 -10.59
C GLU A 188 4.29 9.41 -11.08
N LEU A 189 4.10 10.28 -12.08
CA LEU A 189 2.78 10.44 -12.70
C LEU A 189 2.34 9.13 -13.35
N ASP A 190 3.24 8.45 -14.06
CA ASP A 190 2.97 7.16 -14.70
C ASP A 190 2.54 6.12 -13.66
N ARG A 191 3.28 6.03 -12.55
CA ARG A 191 2.96 5.13 -11.46
C ARG A 191 1.59 5.42 -10.83
N GLN A 192 1.23 6.70 -10.67
CA GLN A 192 -0.09 7.08 -10.15
C GLN A 192 -1.20 6.67 -11.11
N ILE A 193 -1.02 6.90 -12.41
CA ILE A 193 -1.96 6.47 -13.45
C ILE A 193 -2.09 4.93 -13.45
N GLU A 194 -0.99 4.19 -13.36
CA GLU A 194 -1.01 2.72 -13.31
C GLU A 194 -1.73 2.19 -12.06
N ALA A 195 -1.44 2.74 -10.88
CA ALA A 195 -2.11 2.35 -9.64
C ALA A 195 -3.62 2.61 -9.70
N GLU A 196 -4.03 3.75 -10.28
CA GLU A 196 -5.44 4.06 -10.51
C GLU A 196 -6.09 3.09 -11.52
N LEU A 197 -5.36 2.66 -12.55
CA LEU A 197 -5.85 1.67 -13.52
C LEU A 197 -5.92 0.26 -12.93
N GLU A 198 -5.05 -0.13 -12.01
CA GLU A 198 -5.13 -1.42 -11.31
C GLU A 198 -6.36 -1.52 -10.43
N LEU A 199 -6.75 -0.44 -9.76
CA LEU A 199 -8.02 -0.37 -9.02
C LEU A 199 -9.24 -0.57 -9.92
N LEU A 200 -9.12 -0.25 -11.22
CA LEU A 200 -10.17 -0.45 -12.22
C LEU A 200 -10.18 -1.87 -12.84
N LYS A 201 -9.11 -2.65 -12.69
CA LYS A 201 -9.05 -4.06 -13.15
C LYS A 201 -9.88 -4.93 -12.21
N LEU A 202 -11.19 -4.92 -12.43
CA LEU A 202 -12.14 -5.79 -11.74
C LEU A 202 -12.13 -7.20 -12.31
N ASP A 203 -12.29 -8.18 -11.41
CA ASP A 203 -12.45 -9.60 -11.73
C ASP A 203 -13.67 -9.78 -12.66
N PRO A 204 -13.49 -10.37 -13.87
CA PRO A 204 -14.57 -10.62 -14.82
C PRO A 204 -15.68 -11.55 -14.29
N ASN A 205 -15.52 -12.13 -13.10
CA ASN A 205 -16.51 -12.98 -12.45
C ASN A 205 -17.38 -12.28 -11.39
N THR A 206 -17.21 -10.97 -11.17
CA THR A 206 -18.01 -10.25 -10.17
C THR A 206 -19.22 -9.60 -10.84
N ASP A 207 -20.42 -10.10 -10.52
CA ASP A 207 -21.74 -9.63 -10.99
C ASP A 207 -22.14 -8.24 -10.44
N GLN A 208 -21.15 -7.43 -10.03
CA GLN A 208 -21.38 -6.05 -9.60
C GLN A 208 -21.45 -5.16 -10.84
N SER A 209 -22.61 -4.53 -11.04
CA SER A 209 -22.85 -3.58 -12.11
C SER A 209 -21.68 -2.60 -12.24
N PHE A 210 -21.00 -2.66 -13.37
CA PHE A 210 -19.98 -1.72 -13.84
C PHE A 210 -20.35 -0.23 -13.64
N LEU A 211 -21.65 0.07 -13.58
CA LEU A 211 -22.23 1.37 -13.23
C LEU A 211 -21.99 1.81 -11.78
N TYR A 212 -21.92 0.90 -10.81
CA TYR A 212 -21.65 1.18 -9.39
C TYR A 212 -20.18 1.56 -9.16
N ILE A 213 -19.27 0.99 -9.96
CA ILE A 213 -17.83 1.34 -9.97
C ILE A 213 -17.58 2.69 -10.66
N LEU A 214 -18.43 3.05 -11.63
CA LEU A 214 -18.40 4.33 -12.32
C LEU A 214 -18.74 5.54 -11.43
N GLU A 215 -19.59 5.32 -10.42
CA GLU A 215 -20.03 6.37 -9.49
C GLU A 215 -18.96 6.70 -8.44
N ILE A 216 -18.01 5.79 -8.19
CA ILE A 216 -16.97 5.93 -7.16
C ILE A 216 -15.72 6.67 -7.69
N HIS A 217 -15.42 6.61 -9.00
CA HIS A 217 -14.23 7.24 -9.59
C HIS A 217 -14.51 7.98 -10.91
N SER A 218 -15.00 9.21 -10.81
CA SER A 218 -15.30 10.11 -11.95
C SER A 218 -14.08 10.67 -12.69
N ASN A 219 -12.86 10.46 -12.18
CA ASN A 219 -11.68 11.23 -12.60
C ASN A 219 -10.80 10.54 -13.65
N LEU A 220 -11.06 9.27 -13.93
CA LEU A 220 -10.21 8.46 -14.81
C LEU A 220 -10.67 8.47 -16.27
N ALA A 221 -9.70 8.25 -17.16
CA ALA A 221 -9.90 8.01 -18.60
C ALA A 221 -10.95 6.92 -18.90
N GLY A 222 -11.17 5.97 -17.97
CA GLY A 222 -12.23 4.97 -18.04
C GLY A 222 -13.64 5.52 -17.78
N GLY A 223 -13.81 6.41 -16.79
CA GLY A 223 -15.11 6.99 -16.44
C GLY A 223 -15.65 7.91 -17.55
N VAL A 224 -14.75 8.67 -18.16
CA VAL A 224 -15.08 9.54 -19.30
C VAL A 224 -15.50 8.71 -20.53
N ALA A 225 -14.83 7.60 -20.82
CA ALA A 225 -15.15 6.75 -21.97
C ALA A 225 -16.54 6.09 -21.85
N VAL A 226 -16.94 5.67 -20.64
CA VAL A 226 -18.22 4.96 -20.42
C VAL A 226 -19.41 5.93 -20.38
N ILE A 227 -19.28 7.05 -19.67
CA ILE A 227 -20.33 8.08 -19.61
C ILE A 227 -20.57 8.66 -21.01
N ILE A 228 -19.50 8.87 -21.79
CA ILE A 228 -19.64 9.41 -23.14
C ILE A 228 -20.14 8.34 -24.11
N GLY A 229 -19.67 7.10 -24.01
CA GLY A 229 -20.18 5.99 -24.84
C GLY A 229 -21.68 5.78 -24.69
N THR A 230 -22.20 5.79 -23.46
CA THR A 230 -23.65 5.65 -23.20
C THR A 230 -24.46 6.84 -23.74
N ARG A 231 -23.95 8.07 -23.58
CA ARG A 231 -24.62 9.27 -24.11
C ARG A 231 -24.63 9.30 -25.65
N ILE A 232 -23.51 8.96 -26.28
CA ILE A 232 -23.42 8.89 -27.74
C ILE A 232 -24.32 7.78 -28.26
N GLY A 233 -24.28 6.58 -27.67
CA GLY A 233 -25.18 5.48 -28.05
C GLY A 233 -26.66 5.86 -27.95
N ALA A 234 -27.06 6.52 -26.86
CA ALA A 234 -28.44 6.98 -26.68
C ALA A 234 -28.86 8.08 -27.68
N GLU A 235 -27.97 9.02 -27.99
CA GLU A 235 -28.23 10.08 -28.98
C GLU A 235 -28.29 9.53 -30.41
N LEU A 236 -27.41 8.57 -30.74
CA LEU A 236 -27.42 7.85 -32.00
C LEU A 236 -28.70 7.03 -32.16
N ALA A 237 -29.11 6.28 -31.14
CA ALA A 237 -30.36 5.52 -31.14
C ALA A 237 -31.57 6.44 -31.35
N LYS A 238 -31.63 7.59 -30.68
CA LYS A 238 -32.69 8.60 -30.89
C LYS A 238 -32.70 9.15 -32.31
N ARG A 239 -31.53 9.44 -32.89
CA ARG A 239 -31.41 9.94 -34.27
C ARG A 239 -31.81 8.89 -35.28
N LEU A 240 -31.45 7.63 -35.07
CA LEU A 240 -31.90 6.51 -35.89
C LEU A 240 -33.42 6.33 -35.80
N ALA A 241 -34.00 6.36 -34.59
CA ALA A 241 -35.46 6.36 -34.41
C ALA A 241 -36.16 7.54 -35.10
N SER A 242 -35.49 8.70 -35.23
CA SER A 242 -36.02 9.85 -35.98
C SER A 242 -36.03 9.64 -37.50
N VAL A 243 -35.18 8.74 -38.03
CA VAL A 243 -35.23 8.32 -39.43
C VAL A 243 -36.57 7.65 -39.70
N LEU A 244 -37.02 6.76 -38.80
CA LEU A 244 -38.29 6.04 -38.90
C LEU A 244 -39.53 6.96 -38.94
N THR A 245 -39.52 8.04 -38.15
CA THR A 245 -40.75 8.79 -37.83
C THR A 245 -41.01 10.04 -38.67
N ARG A 246 -40.02 10.61 -39.37
CA ARG A 246 -40.20 11.93 -40.04
C ARG A 246 -39.78 12.02 -41.50
N ASN A 247 -38.99 11.07 -42.01
CA ASN A 247 -38.31 11.24 -43.31
C ASN A 247 -38.49 10.09 -44.32
N ILE A 248 -38.81 8.87 -43.87
CA ILE A 248 -38.86 7.69 -44.74
C ILE A 248 -39.98 7.79 -45.78
N VAL A 249 -41.22 8.04 -45.36
CA VAL A 249 -42.38 8.03 -46.27
C VAL A 249 -42.23 9.07 -47.38
N GLY A 250 -41.99 10.34 -47.04
CA GLY A 250 -41.87 11.42 -48.03
C GLY A 250 -40.62 11.37 -48.92
N LYS A 251 -39.46 10.94 -48.39
CA LYS A 251 -38.22 10.86 -49.19
C LYS A 251 -38.18 9.61 -50.07
N ILE A 252 -38.75 8.48 -49.64
CA ILE A 252 -38.82 7.27 -50.48
C ILE A 252 -39.78 7.54 -51.64
N LEU A 253 -40.96 8.10 -51.37
CA LEU A 253 -41.94 8.43 -52.41
C LEU A 253 -41.35 9.42 -53.42
N SER A 254 -40.77 10.54 -52.96
CA SER A 254 -40.16 11.52 -53.88
C SER A 254 -39.01 10.94 -54.71
N ARG A 255 -38.23 9.99 -54.17
CA ARG A 255 -37.09 9.38 -54.88
C ARG A 255 -37.49 8.19 -55.77
N ILE A 256 -38.53 7.44 -55.43
CA ILE A 256 -39.15 6.47 -56.34
C ILE A 256 -39.78 7.20 -57.54
N LEU A 257 -40.43 8.34 -57.29
CA LEU A 257 -41.04 9.17 -58.34
C LEU A 257 -40.00 9.90 -59.21
N THR A 258 -38.75 10.11 -58.73
CA THR A 258 -37.70 10.86 -59.45
C THR A 258 -36.48 10.04 -59.91
N SER A 259 -36.18 8.88 -59.31
CA SER A 259 -34.99 8.07 -59.65
C SER A 259 -35.20 7.12 -60.83
N THR A 260 -36.41 7.08 -61.41
CA THR A 260 -36.61 6.57 -62.77
C THR A 260 -36.14 7.59 -63.81
N LEU A 261 -34.84 7.92 -63.77
CA LEU A 261 -34.17 8.53 -64.91
C LEU A 261 -34.24 7.51 -66.07
N THR A 262 -35.22 7.72 -66.95
CA THR A 262 -35.52 7.03 -68.22
C THR A 262 -36.50 5.85 -68.25
N VAL A 263 -37.37 5.69 -67.26
CA VAL A 263 -38.75 5.25 -67.53
C VAL A 263 -39.65 6.20 -66.79
N GLY A 264 -39.93 7.33 -67.45
CA GLY A 264 -40.88 8.30 -66.91
C GLY A 264 -42.16 7.60 -66.54
N ILE A 265 -42.77 8.00 -65.44
CA ILE A 265 -44.19 7.77 -65.23
C ILE A 265 -44.89 8.53 -66.38
N PRO A 266 -45.42 7.88 -67.43
CA PRO A 266 -46.03 8.58 -68.55
C PRO A 266 -47.52 8.29 -68.48
N PHE A 267 -48.22 8.79 -67.46
CA PHE A 267 -49.67 8.60 -67.40
C PHE A 267 -50.45 9.54 -68.34
N VAL A 268 -49.77 10.24 -69.26
CA VAL A 268 -50.43 10.94 -70.38
C VAL A 268 -49.69 10.66 -71.69
N GLY A 269 -50.23 9.71 -72.45
CA GLY A 269 -50.01 9.57 -73.90
C GLY A 269 -49.22 8.34 -74.36
N TRP A 270 -49.91 7.24 -74.68
CA TRP A 270 -49.35 6.14 -75.48
C TRP A 270 -49.96 6.11 -76.89
N ILE A 271 -49.15 6.48 -77.89
CA ILE A 271 -49.16 5.88 -79.22
C ILE A 271 -47.68 5.55 -79.56
N VAL A 272 -47.44 4.27 -79.85
CA VAL A 272 -46.23 3.60 -80.39
C VAL A 272 -45.14 3.11 -79.42
N GLY A 273 -45.10 1.77 -79.24
CA GLY A 273 -43.84 1.00 -79.42
C GLY A 273 -43.15 0.39 -78.19
N GLY A 274 -43.73 -0.65 -77.58
CA GLY A 274 -43.05 -1.47 -76.56
C GLY A 274 -43.93 -2.56 -75.95
N ALA A 275 -44.34 -3.55 -76.75
CA ALA A 275 -45.19 -4.65 -76.32
C ALA A 275 -44.36 -5.81 -75.75
N LEU A 276 -44.60 -6.19 -74.48
CA LEU A 276 -44.98 -7.56 -74.06
C LEU A 276 -44.94 -7.84 -72.54
N VAL A 277 -44.66 -6.87 -71.66
CA VAL A 277 -44.78 -7.07 -70.19
C VAL A 277 -46.02 -6.39 -69.58
N VAL A 278 -46.65 -5.45 -70.29
CA VAL A 278 -47.61 -4.52 -69.66
C VAL A 278 -49.09 -4.90 -69.85
N ILE A 279 -49.43 -5.76 -70.82
CA ILE A 279 -50.85 -6.09 -71.10
C ILE A 279 -51.48 -6.96 -70.00
N ASP A 280 -50.69 -7.77 -69.29
CA ASP A 280 -51.21 -8.57 -68.17
C ASP A 280 -51.48 -7.71 -66.92
N LEU A 281 -50.76 -6.60 -66.76
CA LEU A 281 -50.91 -5.69 -65.62
C LEU A 281 -52.19 -4.84 -65.72
N PHE A 282 -52.62 -4.49 -66.94
CA PHE A 282 -53.84 -3.72 -67.20
C PHE A 282 -55.15 -4.50 -66.97
N ASN A 283 -55.11 -5.83 -66.88
CA ASN A 283 -56.25 -6.69 -66.55
C ASN A 283 -56.27 -7.16 -65.08
N SER A 284 -55.30 -6.73 -64.28
CA SER A 284 -55.26 -7.07 -62.86
C SER A 284 -56.34 -6.31 -62.10
N ARG A 285 -57.12 -7.02 -61.27
CA ARG A 285 -58.15 -6.45 -60.38
C ARG A 285 -57.57 -5.56 -59.26
N ASP A 286 -56.24 -5.43 -59.20
CA ASP A 286 -55.52 -4.82 -58.09
C ASP A 286 -54.90 -3.44 -58.40
N GLY A 287 -55.08 -2.88 -59.61
CA GLY A 287 -54.64 -1.51 -59.90
C GLY A 287 -53.12 -1.30 -59.86
N ALA A 288 -52.67 -0.17 -59.30
CA ALA A 288 -51.24 0.19 -59.19
C ALA A 288 -50.46 -0.58 -58.11
N LEU A 289 -51.14 -1.36 -57.24
CA LEU A 289 -50.53 -2.01 -56.07
C LEU A 289 -49.35 -2.95 -56.41
N PRO A 290 -49.39 -3.80 -57.45
CA PRO A 290 -48.24 -4.66 -57.78
C PRO A 290 -46.99 -3.88 -58.22
N LEU A 291 -47.17 -2.73 -58.89
CA LEU A 291 -46.06 -1.85 -59.29
C LEU A 291 -45.48 -1.14 -58.07
N ILE A 292 -46.35 -0.72 -57.14
CA ILE A 292 -45.95 -0.12 -55.86
C ILE A 292 -45.13 -1.13 -55.03
N GLN A 293 -45.60 -2.39 -54.96
CA GLN A 293 -44.90 -3.49 -54.29
C GLN A 293 -43.49 -3.72 -54.86
N ASP A 294 -43.36 -3.92 -56.18
CA ASP A 294 -42.07 -4.13 -56.85
C ASP A 294 -41.13 -2.93 -56.65
N SER A 295 -41.68 -1.71 -56.69
CA SER A 295 -40.92 -0.50 -56.47
C SER A 295 -40.37 -0.36 -55.05
N PHE A 296 -41.14 -0.73 -54.01
CA PHE A 296 -40.68 -0.65 -52.62
C PHE A 296 -39.76 -1.80 -52.22
N GLN A 297 -39.89 -2.97 -52.86
CA GLN A 297 -39.06 -4.16 -52.59
C GLN A 297 -37.71 -4.16 -53.34
N ASN A 298 -37.52 -3.20 -54.25
CA ASN A 298 -36.29 -3.06 -55.02
C ASN A 298 -35.06 -2.80 -54.13
N GLU A 299 -33.93 -3.43 -54.46
CA GLU A 299 -32.63 -3.24 -53.80
C GLU A 299 -32.16 -1.78 -53.74
N THR A 300 -32.61 -0.93 -54.67
CA THR A 300 -32.36 0.51 -54.65
C THR A 300 -32.95 1.17 -53.42
N VAL A 301 -34.18 0.80 -53.03
CA VAL A 301 -34.85 1.35 -51.83
C VAL A 301 -34.18 0.86 -50.55
N LYS A 302 -33.80 -0.42 -50.50
CA LYS A 302 -33.08 -1.02 -49.37
C LYS A 302 -31.71 -0.37 -49.16
N THR A 303 -30.98 -0.12 -50.26
CA THR A 303 -29.67 0.56 -50.23
C THR A 303 -29.81 2.02 -49.80
N GLU A 304 -30.87 2.69 -50.24
CA GLU A 304 -31.17 4.06 -49.87
C GLU A 304 -31.51 4.21 -48.37
N LEU A 305 -32.26 3.25 -47.81
CA LEU A 305 -32.52 3.17 -46.38
C LEU A 305 -31.22 3.01 -45.57
N GLN A 306 -30.34 2.09 -45.97
CA GLN A 306 -29.01 1.93 -45.36
C GLN A 306 -28.20 3.25 -45.42
N ARG A 307 -28.22 3.93 -46.57
CA ARG A 307 -27.51 5.21 -46.76
C ARG A 307 -28.01 6.28 -45.80
N TRP A 308 -29.32 6.43 -45.61
CA TRP A 308 -29.86 7.41 -44.66
C TRP A 308 -29.52 7.10 -43.22
N MET A 309 -29.51 5.83 -42.82
CA MET A 309 -29.05 5.44 -41.48
C MET A 309 -27.58 5.80 -41.29
N ALA A 310 -26.73 5.47 -42.26
CA ALA A 310 -25.31 5.81 -42.23
C ALA A 310 -25.09 7.34 -42.16
N GLU A 311 -25.86 8.12 -42.92
CA GLU A 311 -25.82 9.60 -42.89
C GLU A 311 -26.27 10.15 -41.53
N ALA A 312 -27.34 9.62 -40.95
CA ALA A 312 -27.85 10.05 -39.64
C ALA A 312 -26.84 9.78 -38.52
N VAL A 313 -26.18 8.62 -38.55
CA VAL A 313 -25.12 8.25 -37.59
C VAL A 313 -23.89 9.12 -37.79
N SER A 314 -23.44 9.29 -39.05
CA SER A 314 -22.26 10.11 -39.36
C SER A 314 -22.43 11.56 -38.93
N GLU A 315 -23.62 12.13 -39.12
CA GLU A 315 -23.93 13.49 -38.66
C GLU A 315 -23.98 13.58 -37.13
N GLY A 316 -24.57 12.58 -36.45
CA GLY A 316 -24.55 12.50 -34.99
C GLY A 316 -23.13 12.49 -34.43
N LEU A 317 -22.25 11.66 -35.01
CA LEU A 317 -20.83 11.62 -34.64
C LEU A 317 -20.14 12.95 -34.88
N ARG A 318 -20.31 13.57 -36.06
CA ARG A 318 -19.71 14.88 -36.38
C ARG A 318 -20.06 15.97 -35.36
N LEU A 319 -21.24 15.92 -34.77
CA LEU A 319 -21.69 16.88 -33.76
C LEU A 319 -21.12 16.58 -32.36
N GLU A 320 -20.98 15.31 -31.99
CA GLU A 320 -20.58 14.91 -30.62
C GLU A 320 -19.07 14.72 -30.44
N MET A 321 -18.34 14.31 -31.50
CA MET A 321 -16.90 14.02 -31.42
C MET A 321 -16.03 15.20 -30.91
N PRO A 322 -16.28 16.48 -31.28
CA PRO A 322 -15.52 17.60 -30.70
C PRO A 322 -15.70 17.75 -29.19
N THR A 323 -16.91 17.48 -28.68
CA THR A 323 -17.20 17.51 -27.24
C THR A 323 -16.48 16.38 -26.52
N LEU A 324 -16.47 15.17 -27.11
CA LEU A 324 -15.68 14.04 -26.61
C LEU A 324 -14.19 14.40 -26.51
N ALA A 325 -13.59 14.91 -27.59
CA ALA A 325 -12.19 15.31 -27.61
C ALA A 325 -11.85 16.31 -26.49
N ARG A 326 -12.71 17.31 -26.29
CA ARG A 326 -12.57 18.31 -25.22
C ARG A 326 -12.66 17.70 -23.82
N ASN A 327 -13.55 16.74 -23.61
CA ASN A 327 -13.69 16.06 -22.32
C ASN A 327 -12.45 15.21 -22.00
N VAL A 328 -11.90 14.51 -22.98
CA VAL A 328 -10.64 13.77 -22.84
C VAL A 328 -9.50 14.71 -22.46
N ALA A 329 -9.36 15.84 -23.16
CA ALA A 329 -8.33 16.84 -22.85
C ALA A 329 -8.49 17.44 -21.45
N ASN A 330 -9.72 17.76 -21.04
CA ASN A 330 -9.99 18.27 -19.70
C ASN A 330 -9.66 17.22 -18.61
N SER A 331 -9.90 15.93 -18.88
CA SER A 331 -9.55 14.84 -17.95
C SER A 331 -8.04 14.73 -17.81
N ALA A 332 -7.28 14.69 -18.91
CA ALA A 332 -5.81 14.69 -18.86
C ALA A 332 -5.26 15.93 -18.12
N PHE A 333 -5.83 17.10 -18.38
CA PHE A 333 -5.45 18.32 -17.67
C PHE A 333 -5.81 18.27 -16.18
N SER A 334 -6.93 17.66 -15.80
CA SER A 334 -7.30 17.46 -14.40
C SER A 334 -6.29 16.59 -13.67
N GLN A 335 -5.78 15.52 -14.30
CA GLN A 335 -4.72 14.68 -13.73
C GLN A 335 -3.45 15.49 -13.48
N TRP A 336 -3.07 16.36 -14.43
CA TRP A 336 -1.98 17.31 -14.21
C TRP A 336 -2.25 18.24 -13.01
N GLN A 337 -3.44 18.82 -12.90
CA GLN A 337 -3.77 19.72 -11.79
C GLN A 337 -3.74 19.02 -10.44
N GLU A 338 -4.18 17.77 -10.37
CA GLU A 338 -4.12 16.96 -9.16
C GLU A 338 -2.68 16.66 -8.76
N PHE A 339 -1.87 16.20 -9.71
CA PHE A 339 -0.43 15.99 -9.52
C PHE A 339 0.27 17.28 -9.04
N ARG A 340 -0.03 18.41 -9.69
CA ARG A 340 0.52 19.73 -9.32
C ARG A 340 0.15 20.13 -7.90
N ARG A 341 -1.08 19.86 -7.44
CA ARG A 341 -1.49 20.16 -6.05
C ARG A 341 -0.70 19.32 -5.05
N LYS A 342 -0.52 18.03 -5.35
CA LYS A 342 0.21 17.09 -4.47
C LYS A 342 1.68 17.45 -4.32
N PHE A 343 2.34 17.84 -5.41
CA PHE A 343 3.78 18.13 -5.43
C PHE A 343 4.11 19.62 -5.66
N ALA A 344 3.20 20.53 -5.28
CA ALA A 344 3.31 21.95 -5.61
C ALA A 344 4.67 22.54 -5.23
N ARG A 345 5.16 22.22 -4.03
CA ARG A 345 6.42 22.75 -3.53
C ARG A 345 7.64 22.15 -4.24
N VAL A 346 7.62 20.85 -4.50
CA VAL A 346 8.68 20.16 -5.25
C VAL A 346 8.79 20.72 -6.66
N LEU A 347 7.67 20.97 -7.33
CA LEU A 347 7.62 21.59 -8.65
C LEU A 347 8.24 23.00 -8.63
N GLU A 348 7.81 23.85 -7.69
CA GLU A 348 8.35 25.20 -7.54
C GLU A 348 9.87 25.21 -7.27
N LEU A 349 10.36 24.33 -6.39
CA LEU A 349 11.79 24.20 -6.11
C LEU A 349 12.57 23.68 -7.32
N SER A 350 12.00 22.76 -8.10
CA SER A 350 12.66 22.24 -9.31
C SER A 350 12.82 23.31 -10.40
N GLU A 351 11.89 24.26 -10.51
CA GLU A 351 11.99 25.38 -11.44
C GLU A 351 12.94 26.48 -10.94
N SER A 352 12.88 26.79 -9.65
CA SER A 352 13.63 27.91 -9.06
C SER A 352 15.06 27.55 -8.64
N ASN A 353 15.37 26.27 -8.41
CA ASN A 353 16.66 25.82 -7.91
C ASN A 353 17.26 24.67 -8.76
N PRO A 354 18.29 24.94 -9.58
CA PRO A 354 18.94 23.92 -10.43
C PRO A 354 19.59 22.77 -9.66
N ARG A 355 19.95 22.97 -8.38
CA ARG A 355 20.51 21.92 -7.54
C ARG A 355 19.42 20.99 -7.02
N PHE A 356 18.29 21.54 -6.59
CA PHE A 356 17.13 20.72 -6.21
C PHE A 356 16.62 19.89 -7.40
N LYS A 357 16.57 20.48 -8.61
CA LYS A 357 16.27 19.74 -9.83
C LYS A 357 17.19 18.52 -10.01
N ARG A 358 18.50 18.66 -9.78
CA ARG A 358 19.42 17.50 -9.83
C ARG A 358 19.12 16.45 -8.76
N ILE A 359 18.80 16.85 -7.53
CA ILE A 359 18.41 15.91 -6.47
C ILE A 359 17.19 15.11 -6.94
N LEU A 360 16.21 15.81 -7.49
CA LEU A 360 14.99 15.20 -8.04
C LEU A 360 15.30 14.24 -9.19
N ASP A 361 16.16 14.63 -10.14
CA ASP A 361 16.58 13.79 -11.28
C ASP A 361 17.31 12.50 -10.87
N PHE A 362 17.91 12.45 -9.67
CA PHE A 362 18.55 11.24 -9.10
C PHE A 362 17.69 10.54 -8.05
N THR A 363 16.50 11.06 -7.75
CA THR A 363 15.55 10.43 -6.83
C THR A 363 14.72 9.42 -7.61
N ASP A 364 14.57 8.21 -7.10
CA ASP A 364 13.67 7.22 -7.68
C ASP A 364 12.20 7.65 -7.50
N ALA A 365 11.33 7.28 -8.43
CA ALA A 365 9.93 7.70 -8.41
C ALA A 365 9.19 7.28 -7.12
N ASP A 366 9.50 6.10 -6.57
CA ASP A 366 8.94 5.60 -5.31
C ASP A 366 9.38 6.42 -4.08
N GLN A 367 10.53 7.10 -4.16
CA GLN A 367 11.08 7.96 -3.10
C GLN A 367 10.63 9.43 -3.22
N LEU A 368 9.86 9.79 -4.24
CA LEU A 368 9.42 11.16 -4.47
C LEU A 368 8.45 11.66 -3.40
N ALA A 369 7.53 10.80 -2.94
CA ALA A 369 6.62 11.14 -1.85
C ALA A 369 7.42 11.51 -0.58
N LYS A 370 8.40 10.67 -0.23
CA LYS A 370 9.31 10.92 0.89
C LYS A 370 10.12 12.19 0.71
N LEU A 371 10.63 12.48 -0.49
CA LEU A 371 11.32 13.75 -0.78
C LEU A 371 10.40 14.95 -0.54
N SER A 372 9.15 14.87 -1.00
CA SER A 372 8.13 15.90 -0.80
C SER A 372 7.85 16.12 0.70
N ASP A 373 7.70 15.04 1.45
CA ASP A 373 7.49 15.09 2.90
C ASP A 373 8.70 15.67 3.63
N LEU A 374 9.91 15.34 3.21
CA LEU A 374 11.14 15.92 3.75
C LEU A 374 11.22 17.43 3.48
N VAL A 375 10.85 17.88 2.27
CA VAL A 375 10.79 19.32 1.97
C VAL A 375 9.81 20.02 2.90
N ALA A 376 8.59 19.48 3.03
CA ALA A 376 7.58 20.03 3.93
C ALA A 376 8.06 20.06 5.39
N LEU A 377 8.73 19.00 5.83
CA LEU A 377 9.26 18.87 7.19
C LEU A 377 10.35 19.91 7.49
N VAL A 378 11.27 20.13 6.55
CA VAL A 378 12.31 21.17 6.71
C VAL A 378 11.69 22.56 6.73
N GLU A 379 10.68 22.81 5.89
CA GLU A 379 9.99 24.11 5.90
C GLU A 379 9.17 24.37 7.17
N GLU A 380 8.62 23.31 7.77
CA GLU A 380 7.88 23.39 9.03
C GLU A 380 8.79 23.73 10.21
N TYR A 381 9.92 23.02 10.33
CA TYR A 381 10.78 23.11 11.52
C TYR A 381 11.98 24.05 11.35
N GLU A 382 12.56 24.15 10.15
CA GLU A 382 13.78 24.92 9.85
C GLU A 382 13.68 25.71 8.52
N PRO A 383 12.69 26.61 8.36
CA PRO A 383 12.35 27.24 7.07
C PRO A 383 13.51 27.99 6.41
N ASP A 384 14.36 28.65 7.20
CA ASP A 384 15.49 29.42 6.69
C ASP A 384 16.64 28.52 6.17
N ARG A 385 16.60 27.22 6.47
CA ARG A 385 17.67 26.27 6.16
C ARG A 385 17.41 25.41 4.94
N LEU A 386 16.25 25.51 4.32
CA LEU A 386 15.92 24.71 3.13
C LEU A 386 17.01 24.79 2.05
N GLN A 387 17.53 26.00 1.78
CA GLN A 387 18.61 26.18 0.79
C GLN A 387 19.94 25.56 1.23
N ASP A 388 20.23 25.57 2.53
CA ASP A 388 21.42 24.92 3.09
C ASP A 388 21.32 23.40 2.99
N PHE A 389 20.14 22.82 3.21
CA PHE A 389 19.92 21.38 3.06
C PHE A 389 20.14 20.94 1.61
N ILE A 390 19.55 21.68 0.66
CA ILE A 390 19.76 21.46 -0.78
C ILE A 390 21.26 21.58 -1.12
N SER A 391 21.96 22.51 -0.48
CA SER A 391 23.37 22.83 -0.79
C SER A 391 24.40 21.96 -0.07
N SER A 392 24.03 21.26 0.99
CA SER A 392 24.96 20.48 1.82
C SER A 392 24.91 18.97 1.56
N GLY A 393 23.91 18.49 0.83
CA GLY A 393 23.69 17.05 0.63
C GLY A 393 22.88 16.40 1.76
N GLN A 394 22.25 17.21 2.63
CA GLN A 394 21.48 16.70 3.77
C GLN A 394 20.20 15.99 3.36
N PHE A 395 19.55 16.41 2.27
CA PHE A 395 18.36 15.70 1.75
C PHE A 395 18.71 14.29 1.30
N GLU A 396 19.79 14.14 0.53
CA GLU A 396 20.27 12.86 0.05
C GLU A 396 20.62 11.94 1.24
N PHE A 397 21.26 12.48 2.28
CA PHE A 397 21.50 11.75 3.51
C PHE A 397 20.19 11.32 4.19
N MET A 398 19.25 12.23 4.42
CA MET A 398 17.97 11.91 5.07
C MET A 398 17.11 10.93 4.26
N GLN A 399 17.22 10.96 2.92
CA GLN A 399 16.57 9.98 2.04
C GLN A 399 17.10 8.55 2.26
N THR A 400 18.38 8.38 2.63
CA THR A 400 18.93 7.05 2.97
C THR A 400 18.48 6.51 4.32
N LEU A 401 17.94 7.37 5.20
CA LEU A 401 17.46 6.94 6.52
C LEU A 401 16.07 6.31 6.41
N PRO A 402 15.74 5.30 7.24
CA PRO A 402 14.37 4.81 7.36
C PRO A 402 13.39 5.93 7.72
N GLU A 403 12.14 5.85 7.27
CA GLU A 403 11.15 6.91 7.51
C GLU A 403 10.86 7.09 8.99
N GLU A 404 10.89 6.00 9.77
CA GLU A 404 10.71 6.00 11.22
C GLU A 404 11.77 6.86 11.92
N ALA A 405 12.99 6.93 11.37
CA ALA A 405 14.05 7.77 11.92
C ALA A 405 13.71 9.27 11.88
N LEU A 406 12.83 9.70 10.98
CA LEU A 406 12.36 11.08 10.92
C LEU A 406 11.56 11.50 12.17
N ALA A 407 11.10 10.55 13.00
CA ALA A 407 10.51 10.85 14.30
C ALA A 407 11.47 11.65 15.21
N ILE A 408 12.78 11.41 15.12
CA ILE A 408 13.80 12.16 15.86
C ILE A 408 13.81 13.62 15.40
N TYR A 409 13.70 13.85 14.09
CA TYR A 409 13.67 15.22 13.55
C TYR A 409 12.37 15.93 13.91
N ARG A 410 11.22 15.27 13.74
CA ARG A 410 9.90 15.80 14.14
C ARG A 410 9.84 16.20 15.61
N HIS A 411 10.47 15.41 16.49
CA HIS A 411 10.51 15.70 17.92
C HIS A 411 11.46 16.86 18.25
N SER A 412 12.69 16.81 17.73
CA SER A 412 13.72 17.80 18.08
C SER A 412 13.57 19.13 17.35
N GLY A 413 12.88 19.14 16.21
CA GLY A 413 12.82 20.27 15.27
C GLY A 413 14.19 20.63 14.67
N LYS A 414 15.22 19.79 14.84
CA LYS A 414 16.59 20.08 14.42
C LYS A 414 17.22 18.90 13.69
N SER A 415 17.61 19.13 12.45
CA SER A 415 18.27 18.12 11.63
C SER A 415 19.61 17.65 12.19
N GLU A 416 20.36 18.52 12.89
CA GLU A 416 21.60 18.14 13.56
C GLU A 416 21.41 16.98 14.54
N THR A 417 20.27 16.95 15.24
CA THR A 417 19.95 15.91 16.22
C THR A 417 19.78 14.57 15.52
N LEU A 418 18.99 14.53 14.44
CA LEU A 418 18.84 13.32 13.62
C LEU A 418 20.19 12.86 13.03
N VAL A 419 20.97 13.78 12.46
CA VAL A 419 22.27 13.46 11.86
C VAL A 419 23.24 12.91 12.91
N SER A 420 23.24 13.47 14.11
CA SER A 420 24.10 13.02 15.20
C SER A 420 23.72 11.62 15.67
N TRP A 421 22.42 11.36 15.84
CA TRP A 421 21.91 10.03 16.18
C TRP A 421 22.21 9.00 15.09
N ALA A 422 21.99 9.34 13.82
CA ALA A 422 22.29 8.47 12.70
C ALA A 422 23.79 8.13 12.61
N LYS A 423 24.68 9.09 12.88
CA LYS A 423 26.13 8.86 12.91
C LYS A 423 26.59 7.97 14.06
N LEU A 424 26.02 8.16 15.26
CA LEU A 424 26.36 7.33 16.42
C LEU A 424 25.82 5.90 16.27
N ALA A 425 24.53 5.77 15.94
CA ALA A 425 23.82 4.50 15.96
C ALA A 425 24.08 3.65 14.71
N GLY A 426 24.26 4.27 13.54
CA GLY A 426 24.39 3.55 12.27
C GLY A 426 23.16 2.67 12.00
N ASP A 427 23.38 1.37 11.84
CA ASP A 427 22.33 0.37 11.64
C ASP A 427 21.41 0.18 12.88
N LEU A 428 21.83 0.61 14.06
CA LEU A 428 21.03 0.56 15.29
C LEU A 428 20.02 1.71 15.40
N LEU A 429 19.98 2.64 14.44
CA LEU A 429 19.13 3.84 14.50
C LEU A 429 17.65 3.49 14.70
N LEU A 430 17.15 2.42 14.05
CA LEU A 430 15.77 1.98 14.25
C LEU A 430 15.50 1.50 15.67
N LYS A 431 16.48 0.86 16.34
CA LYS A 431 16.32 0.48 17.76
C LYS A 431 16.25 1.71 18.66
N VAL A 432 17.05 2.75 18.37
CA VAL A 432 17.00 4.03 19.09
C VAL A 432 15.59 4.65 19.00
N VAL A 433 14.99 4.61 17.81
CA VAL A 433 13.62 5.10 17.59
C VAL A 433 12.59 4.23 18.31
N ASN A 434 12.68 2.90 18.15
CA ASN A 434 11.71 1.95 18.71
C ASN A 434 11.66 2.00 20.24
N TYR A 435 12.81 2.16 20.91
CA TYR A 435 12.88 2.33 22.36
C TYR A 435 12.75 3.80 22.79
N GLN A 436 12.43 4.70 21.86
CA GLN A 436 12.22 6.13 22.12
C GLN A 436 13.39 6.81 22.86
N LEU A 437 14.60 6.27 22.71
CA LEU A 437 15.77 6.70 23.47
C LEU A 437 16.12 8.17 23.19
N TYR A 438 15.81 8.65 21.98
CA TYR A 438 16.00 10.04 21.57
C TYR A 438 15.11 11.06 22.33
N LEU A 439 14.08 10.61 23.07
CA LEU A 439 13.23 11.47 23.90
C LEU A 439 13.83 11.76 25.27
N VAL A 440 14.70 10.87 25.77
CA VAL A 440 15.23 10.91 27.14
C VAL A 440 16.75 11.08 27.19
N SER A 441 17.42 11.12 26.04
CA SER A 441 18.87 11.18 25.96
C SER A 441 19.36 11.99 24.76
N GLU A 442 20.59 12.46 24.87
CA GLU A 442 21.35 13.05 23.78
C GLU A 442 22.52 12.15 23.38
N VAL A 443 23.03 12.35 22.16
CA VAL A 443 24.23 11.63 21.66
C VAL A 443 25.44 11.83 22.58
N SER A 444 25.51 12.97 23.28
CA SER A 444 26.55 13.32 24.25
C SER A 444 26.55 12.44 25.51
N ASP A 445 25.44 11.77 25.83
CA ASP A 445 25.31 10.85 26.95
C ASP A 445 26.05 9.52 26.72
N PHE A 446 26.47 9.28 25.48
CA PHE A 446 27.18 8.08 25.03
C PHE A 446 28.65 8.40 24.75
N ALA A 447 29.52 7.48 25.15
CA ALA A 447 30.95 7.59 24.86
C ALA A 447 31.27 7.36 23.39
N ASP A 448 30.65 6.32 22.86
CA ASP A 448 30.87 5.73 21.55
C ASP A 448 29.67 4.84 21.21
N ARG A 449 29.73 4.19 20.04
CA ARG A 449 28.69 3.27 19.59
C ARG A 449 28.60 2.01 20.44
N ASP A 450 29.71 1.55 21.03
CA ASP A 450 29.72 0.34 21.85
C ASP A 450 28.90 0.54 23.12
N ALA A 451 28.97 1.72 23.74
CA ALA A 451 28.13 2.09 24.88
C ALA A 451 26.64 2.07 24.53
N LEU A 452 26.27 2.58 23.35
CA LEU A 452 24.89 2.50 22.86
C LEU A 452 24.46 1.06 22.59
N GLU A 453 25.32 0.25 21.97
CA GLU A 453 25.01 -1.15 21.69
C GLU A 453 24.80 -1.96 22.98
N GLN A 454 25.63 -1.76 24.00
CA GLN A 454 25.48 -2.40 25.31
C GLN A 454 24.13 -2.07 25.95
N LEU A 455 23.70 -0.81 25.87
CA LEU A 455 22.38 -0.39 26.34
C LEU A 455 21.27 -1.10 25.55
N LEU A 456 21.35 -1.10 24.23
CA LEU A 456 20.33 -1.70 23.35
C LEU A 456 20.27 -3.24 23.41
N ARG A 457 21.30 -3.90 23.97
CA ARG A 457 21.30 -5.36 24.23
C ARG A 457 20.39 -5.76 25.39
N LEU A 458 19.92 -4.82 26.21
CA LEU A 458 18.91 -5.11 27.23
C LEU A 458 17.59 -5.59 26.61
N GLU A 459 17.31 -5.15 25.37
CA GLU A 459 16.13 -5.50 24.57
C GLU A 459 14.76 -5.20 25.22
N ASP A 460 14.75 -4.41 26.29
CA ASP A 460 13.56 -4.05 27.07
C ASP A 460 13.48 -2.52 27.23
N GLU A 461 12.34 -1.93 26.85
CA GLU A 461 12.13 -0.48 26.84
C GLU A 461 12.24 0.11 28.25
N THR A 462 11.62 -0.51 29.25
CA THR A 462 11.65 -0.03 30.64
C THR A 462 13.06 -0.07 31.19
N ALA A 463 13.78 -1.18 30.99
CA ALA A 463 15.17 -1.29 31.45
C ALA A 463 16.08 -0.26 30.78
N ILE A 464 15.93 -0.04 29.47
CA ILE A 464 16.69 0.96 28.72
C ILE A 464 16.43 2.36 29.29
N LEU A 465 15.16 2.76 29.44
CA LEU A 465 14.79 4.07 29.94
C LEU A 465 15.22 4.28 31.40
N GLU A 466 15.05 3.29 32.27
CA GLU A 466 15.48 3.37 33.67
C GLU A 466 17.00 3.53 33.78
N SER A 467 17.78 2.86 32.92
CA SER A 467 19.24 3.02 32.94
C SER A 467 19.70 4.44 32.56
N MET A 468 18.86 5.20 31.85
CA MET A 468 19.14 6.60 31.50
C MET A 468 18.94 7.56 32.68
N SER A 469 18.25 7.15 33.75
CA SER A 469 18.21 7.91 35.01
C SER A 469 19.58 7.97 35.71
N LEU A 470 20.47 7.03 35.38
CA LEU A 470 21.80 6.93 35.96
C LEU A 470 22.80 7.87 35.28
N ASP A 471 23.80 8.29 36.05
CA ASP A 471 24.96 8.97 35.48
C ASP A 471 25.78 8.03 34.58
N ARG A 472 26.64 8.61 33.74
CA ARG A 472 27.37 7.84 32.72
C ARG A 472 28.26 6.75 33.32
N GLU A 473 28.89 7.00 34.47
CA GLU A 473 29.73 6.01 35.15
C GLU A 473 28.91 4.90 35.79
N GLY A 474 27.82 5.23 36.50
CA GLY A 474 26.91 4.24 37.08
C GLY A 474 26.23 3.38 36.02
N ARG A 475 25.71 3.99 34.94
CA ARG A 475 25.15 3.25 33.80
C ARG A 475 26.17 2.30 33.19
N LYS A 476 27.42 2.75 32.99
CA LYS A 476 28.49 1.88 32.48
C LYS A 476 28.76 0.70 33.42
N ALA A 477 28.91 0.96 34.72
CA ALA A 477 29.19 -0.09 35.70
C ALA A 477 28.05 -1.13 35.77
N LEU A 478 26.80 -0.68 35.60
CA LEU A 478 25.63 -1.56 35.50
C LEU A 478 25.62 -2.37 34.21
N LEU A 479 25.92 -1.76 33.06
CA LEU A 479 25.95 -2.44 31.76
C LEU A 479 27.18 -3.34 31.55
N ASP A 480 28.24 -3.16 32.35
CA ASP A 480 29.41 -4.06 32.39
C ASP A 480 29.09 -5.39 33.11
N LEU A 481 27.94 -5.51 33.80
CA LEU A 481 27.41 -6.78 34.30
C LEU A 481 26.93 -7.67 33.14
N THR A 482 26.54 -8.91 33.43
CA THR A 482 25.84 -9.71 32.41
C THR A 482 24.50 -9.06 32.05
N THR A 483 24.12 -9.13 30.77
CA THR A 483 22.89 -8.49 30.25
C THR A 483 21.64 -8.92 31.02
N GLU A 484 21.58 -10.20 31.44
CA GLU A 484 20.46 -10.72 32.23
C GLU A 484 20.39 -10.08 33.62
N THR A 485 21.52 -9.98 34.31
CA THR A 485 21.62 -9.39 35.64
C THR A 485 21.34 -7.90 35.62
N ALA A 486 21.93 -7.17 34.66
CA ALA A 486 21.68 -5.74 34.47
C ALA A 486 20.20 -5.46 34.22
N ARG A 487 19.58 -6.20 33.28
CA ARG A 487 18.15 -6.09 33.00
C ARG A 487 17.29 -6.42 34.23
N SER A 488 17.59 -7.51 34.92
CA SER A 488 16.83 -7.91 36.11
C SER A 488 16.91 -6.85 37.21
N LEU A 489 18.06 -6.18 37.37
CA LEU A 489 18.22 -5.09 38.35
C LEU A 489 17.41 -3.86 37.97
N LEU A 490 17.40 -3.50 36.69
CA LEU A 490 16.65 -2.35 36.18
C LEU A 490 15.13 -2.55 36.26
N LEU A 491 14.68 -3.80 36.16
CA LEU A 491 13.27 -4.17 36.28
C LEU A 491 12.86 -4.53 37.72
N ALA A 492 13.79 -4.51 38.67
CA ALA A 492 13.47 -4.70 40.08
C ALA A 492 12.78 -3.45 40.64
N ASP A 493 11.91 -3.64 41.64
CA ASP A 493 11.20 -2.56 42.34
C ASP A 493 12.14 -1.78 43.27
N LEU A 494 13.13 -1.12 42.67
CA LEU A 494 14.14 -0.31 43.34
C LEU A 494 13.79 1.17 43.17
N THR A 495 14.00 1.97 44.21
CA THR A 495 13.87 3.42 44.07
C THR A 495 15.06 3.96 43.25
N GLU A 496 14.87 5.09 42.57
CA GLU A 496 15.94 5.78 41.82
C GLU A 496 17.20 5.99 42.70
N SER A 497 17.00 6.36 43.97
CA SER A 497 18.09 6.51 44.94
C SER A 497 18.84 5.21 45.24
N GLN A 498 18.14 4.07 45.29
CA GLN A 498 18.74 2.76 45.56
C GLN A 498 19.49 2.25 44.33
N LEU A 499 18.92 2.42 43.14
CA LEU A 499 19.56 2.06 41.89
C LEU A 499 20.82 2.91 41.66
N SER A 500 20.75 4.22 41.89
CA SER A 500 21.91 5.13 41.82
C SER A 500 22.97 4.80 42.87
N LEU A 501 22.57 4.50 44.11
CA LEU A 501 23.51 4.05 45.14
C LEU A 501 24.23 2.77 44.71
N LEU A 502 23.50 1.78 44.22
CA LEU A 502 24.09 0.51 43.77
C LEU A 502 25.05 0.75 42.61
N ALA A 503 24.58 1.40 41.54
CA ALA A 503 25.32 1.61 40.31
C ALA A 503 26.52 2.53 40.50
N SER A 504 26.30 3.76 40.97
CA SER A 504 27.34 4.81 41.00
C SER A 504 28.32 4.66 42.17
N THR A 505 27.97 3.94 43.24
CA THR A 505 28.85 3.76 44.41
C THR A 505 29.47 2.37 44.50
N TYR A 506 28.68 1.31 44.38
CA TYR A 506 29.16 -0.04 44.64
C TYR A 506 29.70 -0.70 43.38
N LEU A 507 28.94 -0.70 42.28
CA LEU A 507 29.37 -1.38 41.05
C LEU A 507 30.61 -0.72 40.44
N THR A 508 30.72 0.61 40.50
CA THR A 508 31.90 1.37 40.04
C THR A 508 33.18 1.09 40.84
N ALA A 509 33.06 0.76 42.13
CA ALA A 509 34.21 0.57 43.02
C ALA A 509 34.65 -0.90 43.16
N LEU A 510 33.80 -1.85 42.75
CA LEU A 510 34.07 -3.28 42.85
C LEU A 510 34.76 -3.83 41.59
N THR A 511 35.42 -4.98 41.75
CA THR A 511 35.88 -5.75 40.58
C THR A 511 34.67 -6.33 39.84
N PRO A 512 34.76 -6.60 38.52
CA PRO A 512 33.62 -7.12 37.75
C PRO A 512 32.98 -8.38 38.37
N GLN A 513 33.82 -9.29 38.90
CA GLN A 513 33.33 -10.49 39.58
C GLN A 513 32.56 -10.18 40.88
N ASN A 514 33.03 -9.23 41.68
CA ASN A 514 32.37 -8.85 42.92
C ASN A 514 31.12 -7.98 42.66
N ALA A 515 31.12 -7.19 41.59
CA ALA A 515 29.98 -6.42 41.13
C ALA A 515 28.81 -7.35 40.73
N GLU A 516 29.10 -8.41 39.94
CA GLU A 516 28.10 -9.42 39.58
C GLU A 516 27.56 -10.15 40.81
N LEU A 517 28.44 -10.55 41.74
CA LEU A 517 28.01 -11.22 42.97
C LEU A 517 27.12 -10.33 43.85
N LEU A 518 27.42 -9.03 43.93
CA LEU A 518 26.58 -8.08 44.67
C LEU A 518 25.21 -7.90 43.98
N ALA A 519 25.21 -7.74 42.67
CA ALA A 519 24.00 -7.61 41.86
C ALA A 519 23.07 -8.82 42.04
N ASP A 520 23.60 -10.03 41.89
CA ASP A 520 22.87 -11.28 42.13
C ASP A 520 22.34 -11.35 43.57
N TYR A 521 23.14 -10.92 44.55
CA TYR A 521 22.71 -10.92 45.94
C TYR A 521 21.52 -9.99 46.19
N VAL A 522 21.57 -8.79 45.62
CA VAL A 522 20.51 -7.76 45.73
C VAL A 522 19.22 -8.26 45.06
N LEU A 523 19.31 -8.87 43.88
CA LEU A 523 18.15 -9.45 43.19
C LEU A 523 17.43 -10.51 44.04
N ASN A 524 18.21 -11.33 44.76
CA ASN A 524 17.65 -12.36 45.64
C ASN A 524 17.24 -11.84 47.02
N ASN A 525 17.74 -10.66 47.44
CA ASN A 525 17.53 -10.11 48.79
C ASN A 525 17.36 -8.57 48.74
N PRO A 526 16.28 -8.03 48.14
CA PRO A 526 16.15 -6.59 47.88
C PRO A 526 16.19 -5.73 49.15
N GLY A 527 15.76 -6.27 50.30
CA GLY A 527 15.82 -5.58 51.59
C GLY A 527 17.23 -5.17 52.04
N ILE A 528 18.29 -5.77 51.48
CA ILE A 528 19.68 -5.44 51.80
C ILE A 528 20.02 -3.99 51.45
N LEU A 529 19.38 -3.40 50.44
CA LEU A 529 19.71 -2.06 49.93
C LEU A 529 19.54 -0.97 51.00
N SER A 530 18.50 -1.08 51.85
CA SER A 530 18.30 -0.19 52.99
C SER A 530 19.45 -0.22 54.00
N LEU A 531 20.18 -1.33 54.09
CA LEU A 531 21.33 -1.51 54.97
C LEU A 531 22.62 -0.99 54.33
N LEU A 532 22.66 -0.88 53.00
CA LEU A 532 23.82 -0.42 52.22
C LEU A 532 23.97 1.11 52.19
N GLU A 533 22.98 1.87 52.66
CA GLU A 533 23.03 3.34 52.67
C GLU A 533 24.09 3.91 53.62
N GLY A 534 24.47 3.17 54.68
CA GLY A 534 25.38 3.65 55.71
C GLY A 534 26.85 3.72 55.28
N ASP A 535 27.51 4.86 55.48
CA ASP A 535 28.92 5.09 55.12
C ASP A 535 29.89 4.04 55.68
N LEU A 536 29.66 3.60 56.93
CA LEU A 536 30.49 2.60 57.59
C LEU A 536 30.31 1.20 56.96
N VAL A 537 29.08 0.87 56.57
CA VAL A 537 28.76 -0.41 55.89
C VAL A 537 29.39 -0.42 54.51
N ARG A 538 29.29 0.69 53.77
CA ARG A 538 29.92 0.89 52.47
C ARG A 538 31.43 0.66 52.52
N ASP A 539 32.12 1.38 53.41
CA ASP A 539 33.57 1.30 53.55
C ASP A 539 34.07 -0.10 53.89
N ALA A 540 33.29 -0.82 54.71
CA ALA A 540 33.63 -2.17 55.13
C ALA A 540 33.38 -3.20 54.02
N LEU A 541 32.32 -3.06 53.23
CA LEU A 541 32.03 -3.95 52.11
C LEU A 541 33.03 -3.79 50.98
N LEU A 542 33.37 -2.55 50.60
CA LEU A 542 34.34 -2.27 49.54
C LEU A 542 35.75 -2.79 49.87
N LYS A 543 36.11 -2.87 51.16
CA LYS A 543 37.40 -3.39 51.63
C LYS A 543 37.35 -4.87 52.03
N SER A 544 36.19 -5.54 51.89
CA SER A 544 36.03 -6.92 52.32
C SER A 544 36.80 -7.89 51.42
N GLN A 545 37.48 -8.87 52.02
CA GLN A 545 38.13 -9.96 51.28
C GLN A 545 37.14 -11.04 50.84
N ASN A 546 35.98 -11.13 51.48
CA ASN A 546 34.90 -12.05 51.14
C ASN A 546 33.56 -11.29 51.16
N LEU A 547 33.14 -10.81 50.00
CA LEU A 547 31.95 -9.99 49.87
C LEU A 547 30.68 -10.76 50.25
N VAL A 548 30.56 -12.02 49.81
CA VAL A 548 29.39 -12.87 50.10
C VAL A 548 29.22 -13.10 51.59
N ALA A 549 30.32 -13.39 52.31
CA ALA A 549 30.26 -13.57 53.76
C ALA A 549 29.85 -12.27 54.48
N ALA A 550 30.35 -11.12 54.03
CA ALA A 550 30.00 -9.82 54.59
C ALA A 550 28.52 -9.45 54.32
N LEU A 551 28.00 -9.75 53.12
CA LEU A 551 26.60 -9.53 52.76
C LEU A 551 25.65 -10.46 53.55
N ASN A 552 25.97 -11.75 53.65
CA ASN A 552 25.21 -12.69 54.49
C ASN A 552 25.19 -12.25 55.96
N PHE A 553 26.31 -11.77 56.47
CA PHE A 553 26.40 -11.28 57.84
C PHE A 553 25.50 -10.07 58.10
N LEU A 554 25.37 -9.17 57.11
CA LEU A 554 24.46 -8.02 57.14
C LEU A 554 22.99 -8.46 57.06
N ALA A 555 22.66 -9.38 56.14
CA ALA A 555 21.29 -9.86 55.93
C ALA A 555 20.74 -10.69 57.09
N GLU A 556 21.59 -11.38 57.85
CA GLU A 556 21.18 -12.13 59.05
C GLU A 556 20.53 -11.26 60.15
N GLY A 557 20.58 -9.93 60.01
CA GLY A 557 19.87 -8.98 60.87
C GLY A 557 20.44 -8.88 62.29
N THR A 558 20.21 -7.74 62.94
CA THR A 558 20.40 -7.64 64.40
C THR A 558 19.19 -8.29 65.05
N THR A 559 19.31 -9.51 65.56
CA THR A 559 18.28 -10.03 66.47
C THR A 559 18.25 -9.09 67.67
N GLY A 560 17.16 -8.31 67.80
CA GLY A 560 16.95 -7.36 68.89
C GLY A 560 16.77 -8.03 70.26
N GLU A 561 17.41 -9.18 70.48
CA GLU A 561 17.35 -9.94 71.72
C GLU A 561 18.16 -9.22 72.79
N GLN A 562 17.45 -8.52 73.67
CA GLN A 562 18.04 -7.98 74.88
C GLN A 562 18.33 -9.13 75.87
N GLY A 563 19.52 -9.12 76.49
CA GLY A 563 19.94 -10.12 77.47
C GLY A 563 20.87 -11.21 76.89
N PHE A 564 20.75 -12.44 77.40
CA PHE A 564 21.70 -13.53 77.11
C PHE A 564 21.74 -13.94 75.63
N GLY A 565 20.61 -13.82 74.91
CA GLY A 565 20.51 -14.12 73.47
C GLY A 565 21.42 -13.26 72.60
N GLY A 566 21.42 -11.93 72.78
CA GLY A 566 22.29 -11.02 72.03
C GLY A 566 23.79 -11.23 72.30
N VAL A 567 24.17 -11.65 73.50
CA VAL A 567 25.57 -12.01 73.83
C VAL A 567 25.98 -13.31 73.14
N PHE A 568 25.10 -14.32 73.15
CA PHE A 568 25.35 -15.59 72.49
C PHE A 568 25.46 -15.43 70.97
N GLN A 569 24.61 -14.58 70.37
CA GLN A 569 24.71 -14.24 68.95
C GLN A 569 26.02 -13.52 68.63
N ALA A 570 26.44 -12.54 69.44
CA ALA A 570 27.73 -11.86 69.25
C ALA A 570 28.94 -12.81 69.36
N LEU A 571 28.85 -13.85 70.20
CA LEU A 571 29.87 -14.90 70.29
C LEU A 571 29.87 -15.83 69.06
N LYS A 572 28.70 -16.15 68.51
CA LYS A 572 28.56 -16.92 67.26
C LYS A 572 29.14 -16.14 66.07
N ASP A 573 28.87 -14.84 66.02
CA ASP A 573 29.36 -13.89 65.01
C ASP A 573 30.88 -13.63 65.09
N LEU A 574 31.55 -14.10 66.15
CA LEU A 574 32.98 -13.92 66.37
C LEU A 574 33.83 -14.90 65.54
N ALA A 575 33.28 -16.07 65.21
CA ALA A 575 33.94 -17.06 64.35
C ALA A 575 34.21 -16.55 62.91
N PRO A 576 33.22 -15.97 62.19
CA PRO A 576 33.46 -15.40 60.85
C PRO A 576 34.33 -14.14 60.87
N LEU A 577 34.41 -13.43 62.00
CA LEU A 577 35.34 -12.32 62.18
C LEU A 577 36.80 -12.81 62.30
N LEU A 578 37.04 -13.84 63.11
CA LEU A 578 38.38 -14.42 63.32
C LEU A 578 38.93 -15.12 62.08
N SER A 579 38.06 -15.63 61.20
CA SER A 579 38.46 -16.21 59.92
C SER A 579 38.76 -15.16 58.84
N GLY A 580 38.57 -13.87 59.13
CA GLY A 580 38.73 -12.78 58.16
C GLY A 580 37.59 -12.68 57.15
N ALA A 581 36.53 -13.47 57.31
CA ALA A 581 35.38 -13.49 56.39
C ALA A 581 34.45 -12.27 56.57
N VAL A 582 34.42 -11.67 57.77
CA VAL A 582 33.65 -10.45 58.07
C VAL A 582 34.59 -9.32 58.52
N PRO A 583 34.51 -8.12 57.91
CA PRO A 583 35.26 -6.95 58.35
C PRO A 583 34.97 -6.55 59.81
N TRP A 584 36.02 -6.18 60.55
CA TRP A 584 35.91 -5.73 61.95
C TRP A 584 34.89 -4.61 62.16
N LEU A 585 34.82 -3.66 61.23
CA LEU A 585 33.86 -2.55 61.26
C LEU A 585 32.40 -3.03 61.22
N LEU A 586 32.09 -4.02 60.39
CA LEU A 586 30.73 -4.58 60.26
C LEU A 586 30.31 -5.34 61.52
N PHE A 587 31.23 -6.09 62.13
CA PHE A 587 30.97 -6.79 63.39
C PHE A 587 30.57 -5.82 64.49
N TRP A 588 31.29 -4.70 64.66
CA TRP A 588 30.94 -3.69 65.67
C TRP A 588 29.69 -2.90 65.33
N HIS A 589 29.41 -2.68 64.05
CA HIS A 589 28.15 -2.05 63.65
C HIS A 589 26.94 -2.90 64.10
N LYS A 590 26.98 -4.22 63.83
CA LYS A 590 25.90 -5.16 64.18
C LYS A 590 25.83 -5.43 65.69
N ASN A 591 26.95 -5.81 66.31
CA ASN A 591 27.00 -6.33 67.68
C ASN A 591 27.40 -5.28 68.73
N GLY A 592 27.86 -4.09 68.32
CA GLY A 592 28.43 -3.09 69.22
C GLY A 592 27.47 -2.63 70.30
N LYS A 593 26.19 -2.37 69.97
CA LYS A 593 25.18 -1.97 70.98
C LYS A 593 24.89 -3.08 71.99
N ALA A 594 24.94 -4.35 71.57
CA ALA A 594 24.73 -5.49 72.46
C ALA A 594 25.95 -5.68 73.38
N LEU A 595 27.16 -5.52 72.86
CA LEU A 595 28.42 -5.67 73.61
C LEU A 595 28.73 -4.48 74.53
N SER A 596 28.33 -3.25 74.14
CA SER A 596 28.55 -2.03 74.92
C SER A 596 27.51 -1.80 76.01
N ASN A 597 26.44 -2.60 76.06
CA ASN A 597 25.42 -2.49 77.10
C ASN A 597 26.00 -2.98 78.44
N PRO A 598 26.02 -2.15 79.51
CA PRO A 598 26.62 -2.51 80.78
C PRO A 598 26.00 -3.77 81.41
N ARG A 599 24.71 -4.06 81.14
CA ARG A 599 24.06 -5.30 81.60
C ARG A 599 24.64 -6.54 80.93
N ASN A 600 24.94 -6.47 79.64
CA ASN A 600 25.53 -7.58 78.88
C ASN A 600 27.02 -7.75 79.18
N LEU A 601 27.72 -6.66 79.51
CA LEU A 601 29.10 -6.73 79.97
C LEU A 601 29.21 -7.49 81.30
N ILE A 602 28.26 -7.24 82.22
CA ILE A 602 28.17 -7.95 83.50
C ILE A 602 27.85 -9.43 83.28
N THR A 603 26.96 -9.79 82.34
CA THR A 603 26.68 -11.21 82.05
C THR A 603 27.85 -11.91 81.36
N LEU A 604 28.59 -11.24 80.46
CA LEU A 604 29.82 -11.76 79.88
C LEU A 604 30.91 -11.99 80.94
N LEU A 605 31.15 -10.99 81.80
CA LEU A 605 32.12 -11.11 82.90
C LEU A 605 31.69 -12.18 83.91
N GLY A 606 30.41 -12.22 84.25
CA GLY A 606 29.83 -13.23 85.14
C GLY A 606 29.94 -14.64 84.57
N GLY A 607 29.64 -14.82 83.28
CA GLY A 607 29.79 -16.09 82.57
C GLY A 607 31.25 -16.52 82.46
N LEU A 608 32.17 -15.61 82.16
CA LEU A 608 33.61 -15.87 82.11
C LEU A 608 34.15 -16.27 83.49
N LEU A 609 33.75 -15.56 84.56
CA LEU A 609 34.10 -15.91 85.93
C LEU A 609 33.53 -17.27 86.34
N LEU A 610 32.28 -17.58 85.96
CA LEU A 610 31.67 -18.88 86.21
C LEU A 610 32.39 -20.01 85.46
N LEU A 611 32.76 -19.77 84.19
CA LEU A 611 33.50 -20.74 83.38
C LEU A 611 34.92 -20.97 83.92
N LEU A 612 35.62 -19.91 84.32
CA LEU A 612 36.91 -20.00 85.02
C LEU A 612 36.78 -20.75 86.35
N PHE A 613 35.68 -20.53 87.09
CA PHE A 613 35.39 -21.24 88.33
C PHE A 613 35.10 -22.74 88.10
N ILE A 614 34.33 -23.09 87.07
CA ILE A 614 34.07 -24.48 86.67
C ILE A 614 35.34 -25.16 86.18
N LEU A 615 36.15 -24.50 85.34
CA LEU A 615 37.46 -25.01 84.91
C LEU A 615 38.38 -25.23 86.08
N ARG A 616 38.40 -24.29 87.05
CA ARG A 616 39.16 -24.44 88.29
C ARG A 616 38.68 -25.64 89.11
N LEU A 617 37.37 -25.88 89.21
CA LEU A 617 36.80 -27.04 89.89
C LEU A 617 37.09 -28.36 89.16
N ALA A 618 37.01 -28.39 87.83
CA ALA A 618 37.33 -29.56 87.01
C ALA A 618 38.82 -29.92 87.08
N TRP A 619 39.69 -28.92 87.14
CA TRP A 619 41.13 -29.11 87.37
C TRP A 619 41.46 -29.46 88.82
N ALA A 620 40.72 -28.96 89.80
CA ALA A 620 40.88 -29.32 91.22
C ALA A 620 40.45 -30.78 91.50
N ARG A 621 39.40 -31.27 90.85
CA ARG A 621 38.92 -32.66 91.00
C ARG A 621 39.80 -33.72 90.35
N ARG A 622 40.76 -33.34 89.48
CA ARG A 622 41.76 -34.27 88.92
C ARG A 622 42.95 -34.53 89.85
N ARG A 623 42.97 -33.98 91.07
CA ARG A 623 44.02 -34.23 92.07
C ARG A 623 43.48 -34.89 93.34
N THR A 624 42.97 -36.12 93.25
CA THR A 624 42.86 -37.02 94.41
C THR A 624 42.79 -38.47 93.94
N GLU A 625 43.93 -39.17 93.97
CA GLU A 625 44.16 -40.45 94.66
C GLU A 625 45.61 -40.90 94.39
N VAL A 626 46.50 -40.69 95.36
CA VAL A 626 47.75 -41.45 95.48
C VAL A 626 47.78 -42.00 96.91
N ASN A 627 47.44 -43.28 97.05
CA ASN A 627 47.64 -44.06 98.26
C ASN A 627 49.14 -44.20 98.52
N VAL A 628 49.64 -43.66 99.64
CA VAL A 628 51.03 -43.84 100.07
C VAL A 628 51.07 -44.96 101.10
N THR A 629 51.61 -46.11 100.72
CA THR A 629 52.07 -47.16 101.64
C THR A 629 53.40 -46.72 102.25
N VAL A 630 53.41 -46.53 103.58
CA VAL A 630 54.61 -46.14 104.35
C VAL A 630 55.46 -47.39 104.61
N ASN A 631 56.66 -47.44 104.04
CA ASN A 631 57.67 -48.47 104.29
C ASN A 631 58.56 -48.02 105.47
N VAL A 632 58.59 -48.80 106.54
CA VAL A 632 59.43 -48.57 107.73
C VAL A 632 60.81 -49.21 107.48
N PRO A 633 61.94 -48.48 107.59
CA PRO A 633 63.27 -49.08 107.46
C PRO A 633 63.72 -49.70 108.78
N ASP A 634 64.07 -50.98 108.73
CA ASP A 634 64.65 -51.77 109.81
C ASP A 634 66.15 -51.45 109.99
N HIS A 635 66.56 -51.36 111.26
CA HIS A 635 67.93 -51.22 111.71
C HIS A 635 68.61 -52.58 111.73
N ARG A 636 69.69 -52.77 110.96
CA ARG A 636 70.86 -53.56 111.38
C ARG A 636 72.01 -53.52 110.37
N ASP A 637 73.20 -53.57 110.97
CA ASP A 637 74.52 -53.88 110.42
C ASP A 637 75.29 -52.73 109.75
N ALA A 638 76.60 -52.57 109.95
CA ALA A 638 77.53 -52.93 111.01
C ALA A 638 78.88 -52.32 110.56
N ASN A 639 79.64 -51.83 111.52
CA ASN A 639 81.10 -51.71 111.52
C ASN A 639 81.86 -52.36 110.35
N ARG A 640 82.65 -51.55 109.63
CA ARG A 640 84.00 -51.95 109.16
C ARG A 640 84.90 -50.75 108.86
N GLU A 641 85.73 -50.45 109.86
CA GLU A 641 87.19 -50.28 109.81
C GLU A 641 87.91 -49.20 108.97
N ARG A 642 88.92 -48.61 109.65
CA ARG A 642 90.11 -47.81 109.25
C ARG A 642 89.84 -46.30 109.08
N LYS A 643 90.37 -45.42 109.93
CA LYS A 643 91.70 -45.36 110.58
C LYS A 643 91.63 -44.62 111.92
#